data_AF-A0A835BX00-F1
#
_entry.id   AF-A0A835BX00-F1
#
_cell.length_a   1.000
_cell.length_b   1.000
_cell.length_c   1.000
_cell.angle_alpha   90.00
_cell.angle_beta   90.00
_cell.angle_gamma   90.00
#
_symmetry.space_group_name_H-M   'P 1'
#
loop_
_entity.id
_entity.type
_entity.pdbx_description
1 polymer ?
#
loop_
_entity_poly.entity_id
_entity_poly.type
_entity_poly.pdbx_seq_one_letter_code
_entity_poly.pdbx_strand_id
1 'polypeptide(L)'
;MPRPHAASTSYKLACATAHPTLNLKRSIKKTATSSALAARSRTMPSPSSSRALVLIAGLVVSLLSGGSHVAADGHPDYADALGKAILFFQGQRSGQLPLDQAVTWRSNSGLSDGSAANGDLTVAWQVDLTGGYYDGGDNVKFGFPMAFSTTMLSWSVLEHGGKMKARVHEARAAVRWGADYLLKAATQTPGRLYVGVGDPDADHHCWERPEDMDTPRNVYSVSASAPGSDVAGETAAALAAASMVFKAADRDYSRRLLAAARDVMELAVQSQGKYSDSIGGDIGAYYQSYSGYKDELLWGSAWLLWATKNSSYLGYIYSLGDNDSVDMFSWDNKLAGARVLLSRVRVSRSRPRHTGQPCHDFTRHEFRVLVNGDTAMDPFRQQAEDFFCRILPGSPSSTTQYTAGGLMHKSGDANLQYVASASFLLATYAKYMAVSKHTFSCQNLPATAKTLRGLAKKQVDYILGANPQGMSYMVNFGARWPQRIHHRASSLPSVASHPEHIGCQEGYQSYYSSGAANPNVHTGAVVGGPDENDAFPDDRGDYARSEPTTYTNAPLVGCLAYLAGQEQGRSRGVAVEKKMAMSSALTMSPPPSPRPLVLITGLVVSLLSGGSHVVADGHPDYAEALGKAILFFQGQRSGQLPPDQAVTWRSNSGLSDGSAANVDLTGGYYDAGDNVKFGFPMAFSMTMLSWSVLEHGGKMKARVHDARAAVRWGADYLLKAATQTPGTLYVGVGDPDADHRCWERPEDMDTPRTVYSVSASAPGSDVAGETAAALAAASMVFRAADPAYSRRLLAAARDVMELALASSWNAVRTRANVRGHVHGDELLWASAWLLWASKDSSYLGCFYSLGGNHSVDMFSWDNKLAGARVLLSRRALVNGDTAMEPFRQQAEEFFCRILPGSPSSTTQYTPGGLMHKDRYTNLQYVASASFLLATYAKYMAVSKYTFSCQSLPVTAKTLRALAKKQVHIFFTVIFVDYILGANPQGMSYMVKFGARWPQRIHHRASSLPSLASHLEHIGCQEGYQSYYYSGAANPNVHTGAVVGGPDENDSFPDDRGDFARSEPTTYTNAPLVGCLAYLAGAYKSGYN
;
A
#
# COMPACT_ATOMS: atom_id res chain seq x y z
N MET A 1 17.26 55.19 -14.96
CA MET A 1 15.87 54.74 -14.74
C MET A 1 15.86 53.22 -14.55
N PRO A 2 14.91 52.62 -13.81
CA PRO A 2 14.99 51.22 -13.37
C PRO A 2 14.23 50.19 -14.23
N ARG A 3 14.54 48.91 -13.92
CA ARG A 3 13.97 47.58 -14.30
C ARG A 3 12.43 47.44 -14.08
N PRO A 4 11.74 46.26 -14.29
CA PRO A 4 12.12 44.94 -14.90
C PRO A 4 11.05 44.29 -15.84
N HIS A 5 11.27 43.01 -16.22
CA HIS A 5 10.30 41.88 -16.47
C HIS A 5 9.99 41.33 -17.90
N ALA A 6 10.60 40.17 -18.18
CA ALA A 6 10.02 38.84 -18.51
C ALA A 6 8.76 38.65 -19.40
N ALA A 7 8.94 37.85 -20.46
CA ALA A 7 8.02 36.83 -21.05
C ALA A 7 8.86 35.97 -22.05
N SER A 8 9.03 34.65 -21.93
CA SER A 8 8.08 33.55 -22.24
C SER A 8 7.48 33.59 -23.66
N THR A 9 7.89 32.68 -24.55
CA THR A 9 7.38 32.58 -25.93
C THR A 9 6.85 31.17 -26.23
N SER A 10 5.62 31.07 -26.69
CA SER A 10 4.94 29.81 -27.04
C SER A 10 4.77 29.64 -28.55
N TYR A 11 4.81 28.40 -29.03
CA TYR A 11 4.14 27.98 -30.28
C TYR A 11 2.94 27.12 -29.86
N LYS A 12 1.66 27.52 -30.04
CA LYS A 12 0.91 27.95 -31.26
C LYS A 12 0.73 26.84 -32.31
N LEU A 13 -0.50 26.33 -32.36
CA LEU A 13 -1.30 26.36 -33.58
C LEU A 13 -2.72 26.86 -33.22
N ALA A 14 -3.50 27.34 -34.21
CA ALA A 14 -4.76 28.04 -33.98
C ALA A 14 -5.68 28.00 -35.22
N CYS A 15 -6.83 28.71 -35.15
CA CYS A 15 -7.88 28.88 -36.17
C CYS A 15 -8.89 27.71 -36.30
N ALA A 16 -10.19 27.94 -36.53
CA ALA A 16 -10.95 29.21 -36.56
C ALA A 16 -12.46 29.00 -36.24
N THR A 17 -13.16 30.13 -36.05
CA THR A 17 -14.58 30.28 -35.70
C THR A 17 -15.56 30.14 -36.87
N ALA A 18 -16.77 29.64 -36.62
CA ALA A 18 -18.00 30.12 -37.30
C ALA A 18 -19.30 29.75 -36.54
N HIS A 19 -20.18 30.73 -36.33
CA HIS A 19 -21.64 30.51 -36.27
C HIS A 19 -22.23 30.96 -37.63
N PRO A 20 -23.36 30.38 -38.05
CA PRO A 20 -24.54 31.25 -38.21
C PRO A 20 -25.88 30.58 -37.83
N THR A 21 -26.88 31.41 -37.57
CA THR A 21 -28.30 31.02 -37.49
C THR A 21 -29.04 31.49 -38.74
N LEU A 22 -29.99 30.69 -39.26
CA LEU A 22 -31.11 31.19 -40.09
C LEU A 22 -32.24 30.16 -40.22
N ASN A 23 -33.47 30.67 -40.37
CA ASN A 23 -34.71 29.90 -40.59
C ASN A 23 -35.21 30.11 -42.03
N LEU A 24 -35.88 29.12 -42.67
CA LEU A 24 -37.19 29.34 -43.32
C LEU A 24 -37.96 28.07 -43.81
N LYS A 25 -39.02 27.72 -43.05
CA LYS A 25 -40.44 27.43 -43.43
C LYS A 25 -40.87 26.75 -44.77
N ARG A 26 -41.98 25.97 -44.64
CA ARG A 26 -43.08 25.60 -45.60
C ARG A 26 -42.86 24.36 -46.52
N SER A 27 -43.89 23.60 -46.95
CA SER A 27 -45.38 23.77 -46.82
C SER A 27 -46.25 22.49 -46.96
N ILE A 28 -47.20 22.30 -46.02
CA ILE A 28 -48.66 21.97 -46.17
C ILE A 28 -49.16 20.85 -47.12
N LYS A 29 -49.88 19.86 -46.53
CA LYS A 29 -51.22 19.28 -46.90
C LYS A 29 -51.56 18.10 -45.95
N LYS A 30 -52.80 17.78 -45.52
CA LYS A 30 -54.11 18.47 -45.53
C LYS A 30 -55.10 17.79 -44.51
N THR A 31 -55.95 18.57 -43.83
CA THR A 31 -57.32 18.29 -43.26
C THR A 31 -57.80 16.82 -43.05
N ALA A 32 -58.16 16.38 -41.82
CA ALA A 32 -59.49 16.46 -41.12
C ALA A 32 -60.54 15.42 -41.61
N THR A 33 -61.47 14.83 -40.83
CA THR A 33 -62.31 15.29 -39.66
C THR A 33 -62.54 14.15 -38.61
N SER A 34 -62.55 14.40 -37.29
CA SER A 34 -63.68 14.71 -36.36
C SER A 34 -64.62 13.51 -36.01
N SER A 35 -65.22 13.41 -34.81
CA SER A 35 -65.92 14.47 -34.04
C SER A 35 -65.50 14.72 -32.56
N ALA A 36 -66.23 14.20 -31.55
CA ALA A 36 -66.32 14.69 -30.15
C ALA A 36 -66.80 13.56 -29.17
N LEU A 37 -67.00 13.69 -27.84
CA LEU A 37 -67.18 14.82 -26.89
C LEU A 37 -66.32 14.59 -25.60
N ALA A 38 -65.89 15.55 -24.76
CA ALA A 38 -66.10 17.01 -24.53
C ALA A 38 -66.90 17.38 -23.26
N ALA A 39 -66.22 17.99 -22.27
CA ALA A 39 -66.80 18.76 -21.15
C ALA A 39 -65.80 19.80 -20.61
N ARG A 40 -66.27 20.95 -20.10
CA ARG A 40 -65.44 22.01 -19.50
C ARG A 40 -66.19 22.77 -18.40
N SER A 41 -65.45 23.13 -17.34
CA SER A 41 -65.47 24.35 -16.49
C SER A 41 -66.52 25.46 -16.76
N ARG A 42 -66.92 26.34 -15.82
CA ARG A 42 -66.13 27.07 -14.78
C ARG A 42 -67.02 27.99 -13.91
N THR A 43 -66.40 28.85 -13.07
CA THR A 43 -66.87 30.13 -12.45
C THR A 43 -67.50 30.10 -11.03
N MET A 44 -67.36 31.12 -10.14
CA MET A 44 -66.22 32.06 -9.88
C MET A 44 -65.99 32.36 -8.34
N PRO A 45 -66.17 33.56 -7.69
CA PRO A 45 -65.12 34.03 -6.75
C PRO A 45 -65.50 34.72 -5.39
N SER A 46 -64.48 34.93 -4.54
CA SER A 46 -64.35 35.95 -3.46
C SER A 46 -65.18 35.76 -2.15
N PRO A 47 -64.89 36.46 -1.01
CA PRO A 47 -63.94 37.57 -0.81
C PRO A 47 -62.97 37.42 0.41
N SER A 48 -62.35 38.53 0.81
CA SER A 48 -61.27 38.69 1.80
C SER A 48 -61.71 38.93 3.26
N SER A 49 -60.82 38.69 4.24
CA SER A 49 -60.31 39.72 5.20
C SER A 49 -59.46 39.11 6.33
N SER A 50 -58.79 39.95 7.13
CA SER A 50 -57.88 39.54 8.21
C SER A 50 -58.12 40.32 9.51
N ARG A 51 -58.19 39.65 10.68
CA ARG A 51 -57.41 39.97 11.93
C ARG A 51 -57.92 39.30 13.23
N ALA A 52 -56.94 38.73 13.97
CA ALA A 52 -56.71 38.82 15.43
C ALA A 52 -57.47 37.93 16.45
N LEU A 53 -56.77 37.74 17.59
CA LEU A 53 -57.11 37.15 18.90
C LEU A 53 -57.45 35.63 18.93
N VAL A 54 -56.63 34.68 19.43
CA VAL A 54 -55.77 34.53 20.65
C VAL A 54 -56.50 33.84 21.83
N LEU A 55 -55.95 32.66 22.22
CA LEU A 55 -56.04 31.90 23.49
C LEU A 55 -57.26 31.00 23.83
N ILE A 56 -56.91 29.74 24.18
CA ILE A 56 -57.52 28.77 25.13
C ILE A 56 -58.90 28.15 24.80
N ALA A 57 -58.86 26.90 24.32
CA ALA A 57 -59.59 25.74 24.88
C ALA A 57 -58.97 24.44 24.31
N GLY A 58 -58.83 23.37 25.10
CA GLY A 58 -58.14 22.16 24.61
C GLY A 58 -57.84 21.06 25.63
N LEU A 59 -58.77 20.75 26.53
CA LEU A 59 -58.65 19.60 27.44
C LEU A 59 -60.02 18.90 27.61
N VAL A 60 -59.98 17.59 27.87
CA VAL A 60 -61.13 16.74 28.22
C VAL A 60 -62.21 16.57 27.15
N VAL A 61 -61.90 15.74 26.14
CA VAL A 61 -62.84 14.68 25.72
C VAL A 61 -62.09 13.35 25.82
N SER A 62 -62.21 12.71 26.98
CA SER A 62 -61.69 11.36 27.27
C SER A 62 -62.82 10.51 27.81
N LEU A 63 -62.79 9.19 27.54
CA LEU A 63 -63.81 8.19 27.91
C LEU A 63 -65.12 8.40 27.10
N LEU A 64 -65.46 7.57 26.10
CA LEU A 64 -65.95 6.19 26.28
C LEU A 64 -65.96 5.40 24.96
N SER A 65 -64.94 4.57 24.70
CA SER A 65 -65.01 3.47 23.72
C SER A 65 -63.80 2.53 23.87
N GLY A 66 -63.85 1.64 24.86
CA GLY A 66 -62.83 0.60 25.04
C GLY A 66 -63.02 -0.54 24.03
N GLY A 67 -62.16 -0.62 23.02
CA GLY A 67 -62.06 -1.75 22.09
C GLY A 67 -60.61 -2.18 21.94
N SER A 68 -60.27 -3.40 22.40
CA SER A 68 -58.88 -3.84 22.53
C SER A 68 -58.25 -4.26 21.20
N HIS A 69 -57.51 -3.36 20.56
CA HIS A 69 -56.45 -3.78 19.64
C HIS A 69 -55.24 -4.25 20.43
N VAL A 70 -55.06 -5.56 20.50
CA VAL A 70 -53.87 -6.19 21.09
C VAL A 70 -52.67 -5.89 20.20
N ALA A 71 -51.84 -4.95 20.61
CA ALA A 71 -50.48 -4.87 20.09
C ALA A 71 -49.76 -6.18 20.45
N ALA A 72 -49.17 -6.84 19.45
CA ALA A 72 -48.47 -8.10 19.67
C ALA A 72 -47.16 -7.84 20.43
N ASP A 73 -47.19 -8.02 21.76
CA ASP A 73 -46.06 -7.77 22.68
C ASP A 73 -44.99 -8.88 22.62
N GLY A 74 -44.67 -9.33 21.41
CA GLY A 74 -43.65 -10.32 21.09
C GLY A 74 -42.47 -9.67 20.40
N HIS A 75 -41.27 -9.78 20.98
CA HIS A 75 -40.04 -9.42 20.27
C HIS A 75 -39.80 -10.42 19.12
N PRO A 76 -39.44 -9.97 17.90
CA PRO A 76 -39.14 -10.86 16.78
C PRO A 76 -37.99 -11.82 17.12
N ASP A 77 -38.12 -13.12 16.75
CA ASP A 77 -37.01 -14.07 16.89
C ASP A 77 -35.91 -13.75 15.86
N TYR A 78 -34.92 -12.96 16.29
CA TYR A 78 -33.77 -12.61 15.49
C TYR A 78 -32.87 -13.79 15.13
N ALA A 79 -32.97 -14.94 15.82
CA ALA A 79 -32.18 -16.13 15.51
C ALA A 79 -32.82 -16.97 14.38
N ASP A 80 -34.14 -17.03 14.33
CA ASP A 80 -34.90 -17.53 13.17
C ASP A 80 -34.71 -16.61 11.96
N ALA A 81 -34.95 -15.30 12.11
CA ALA A 81 -34.74 -14.31 11.06
C ALA A 81 -33.30 -14.35 10.51
N LEU A 82 -32.28 -14.50 11.37
CA LEU A 82 -30.88 -14.65 10.93
C LEU A 82 -30.68 -15.90 10.06
N GLY A 83 -31.27 -17.04 10.45
CA GLY A 83 -31.18 -18.27 9.65
C GLY A 83 -31.83 -18.09 8.27
N LYS A 84 -33.00 -17.44 8.22
CA LYS A 84 -33.72 -17.16 6.97
C LYS A 84 -32.97 -16.15 6.09
N ALA A 85 -32.47 -15.06 6.65
CA ALA A 85 -31.68 -14.06 5.91
C ALA A 85 -30.38 -14.61 5.30
N ILE A 86 -29.80 -15.67 5.89
CA ILE A 86 -28.67 -16.42 5.31
C ILE A 86 -29.16 -17.42 4.24
N LEU A 87 -30.28 -18.11 4.48
CA LEU A 87 -30.86 -19.10 3.55
C LEU A 87 -31.23 -18.47 2.19
N PHE A 88 -31.74 -17.24 2.20
CA PHE A 88 -32.04 -16.43 0.99
C PHE A 88 -30.91 -16.49 -0.07
N PHE A 89 -29.64 -16.39 0.36
CA PHE A 89 -28.52 -16.41 -0.59
C PHE A 89 -28.38 -17.73 -1.36
N GLN A 90 -28.95 -18.84 -0.88
CA GLN A 90 -29.00 -20.08 -1.68
C GLN A 90 -29.99 -19.97 -2.85
N GLY A 91 -31.10 -19.22 -2.68
CA GLY A 91 -32.07 -18.95 -3.74
C GLY A 91 -31.53 -18.05 -4.86
N GLN A 92 -30.59 -17.15 -4.55
CA GLN A 92 -29.94 -16.26 -5.53
C GLN A 92 -28.83 -16.94 -6.38
N ARG A 93 -28.44 -18.19 -6.11
CA ARG A 93 -27.22 -18.76 -6.74
C ARG A 93 -27.35 -18.95 -8.24
N SER A 94 -26.32 -18.55 -8.99
CA SER A 94 -26.11 -18.96 -10.39
C SER A 94 -24.95 -19.98 -10.47
N GLY A 95 -24.81 -20.69 -11.58
CA GLY A 95 -23.84 -21.78 -11.78
C GLY A 95 -24.35 -23.18 -11.41
N GLN A 96 -23.41 -24.11 -11.26
CA GLN A 96 -23.68 -25.47 -10.77
C GLN A 96 -23.88 -25.46 -9.25
N LEU A 97 -25.07 -25.83 -8.77
CA LEU A 97 -25.45 -25.69 -7.37
C LEU A 97 -24.99 -26.89 -6.50
N PRO A 98 -24.70 -26.69 -5.20
CA PRO A 98 -24.31 -27.78 -4.30
C PRO A 98 -25.47 -28.75 -4.04
N LEU A 99 -25.19 -30.05 -4.09
CA LEU A 99 -26.16 -31.12 -3.83
C LEU A 99 -26.72 -31.11 -2.39
N ASP A 100 -26.05 -30.43 -1.47
CA ASP A 100 -26.39 -30.32 -0.04
C ASP A 100 -27.06 -28.98 0.33
N GLN A 101 -27.46 -28.16 -0.65
CA GLN A 101 -28.18 -26.92 -0.37
C GLN A 101 -29.62 -27.18 0.13
N ALA A 102 -30.12 -26.30 0.99
CA ALA A 102 -31.44 -26.41 1.60
C ALA A 102 -32.56 -25.80 0.74
N VAL A 103 -32.24 -24.97 -0.25
CA VAL A 103 -33.20 -24.49 -1.26
C VAL A 103 -33.34 -25.53 -2.37
N THR A 104 -34.43 -26.30 -2.31
CA THR A 104 -34.71 -27.43 -3.21
C THR A 104 -35.44 -27.06 -4.50
N TRP A 105 -35.96 -25.84 -4.62
CA TRP A 105 -36.70 -25.36 -5.79
C TRP A 105 -35.82 -24.66 -6.85
N ARG A 106 -34.52 -24.55 -6.61
CA ARG A 106 -33.49 -24.08 -7.56
C ARG A 106 -32.71 -25.26 -8.14
N SER A 107 -32.29 -25.15 -9.40
CA SER A 107 -31.38 -26.10 -10.06
C SER A 107 -30.20 -25.36 -10.72
N ASN A 108 -29.36 -26.11 -11.43
CA ASN A 108 -28.21 -25.56 -12.15
C ASN A 108 -28.67 -24.57 -13.23
N SER A 109 -28.01 -23.41 -13.30
CA SER A 109 -28.35 -22.31 -14.22
C SER A 109 -27.08 -21.57 -14.64
N GLY A 110 -27.05 -20.94 -15.82
CA GLY A 110 -25.90 -20.10 -16.22
C GLY A 110 -24.59 -20.88 -16.37
N LEU A 111 -24.68 -22.11 -16.89
CA LEU A 111 -23.52 -23.02 -17.06
C LEU A 111 -22.63 -22.63 -18.27
N SER A 112 -23.11 -21.72 -19.11
CA SER A 112 -22.43 -21.12 -20.26
C SER A 112 -21.88 -19.71 -19.98
N ASP A 113 -22.01 -19.20 -18.76
CA ASP A 113 -21.54 -17.87 -18.39
C ASP A 113 -20.03 -17.72 -18.66
N GLY A 114 -19.66 -16.85 -19.62
CA GLY A 114 -18.28 -16.67 -20.08
C GLY A 114 -17.87 -17.46 -21.32
N SER A 115 -18.70 -18.39 -21.82
CA SER A 115 -18.37 -19.18 -23.02
C SER A 115 -18.61 -18.43 -24.34
N ALA A 116 -19.51 -17.44 -24.35
CA ALA A 116 -19.82 -16.60 -25.50
C ALA A 116 -19.16 -15.21 -25.35
N ALA A 117 -17.91 -15.09 -25.79
CA ALA A 117 -17.30 -13.79 -26.05
C ALA A 117 -17.78 -13.28 -27.42
N ASN A 118 -18.58 -12.21 -27.42
CA ASN A 118 -19.34 -11.79 -28.61
C ASN A 118 -18.49 -11.24 -29.76
N GLY A 119 -18.74 -11.76 -30.96
CA GLY A 119 -18.76 -10.98 -32.21
C GLY A 119 -17.43 -10.58 -32.88
N ASP A 120 -16.38 -10.28 -32.12
CA ASP A 120 -15.11 -9.82 -32.71
C ASP A 120 -14.18 -11.01 -33.08
N LEU A 121 -13.86 -11.13 -34.36
CA LEU A 121 -13.01 -12.17 -34.93
C LEU A 121 -11.52 -12.05 -34.56
N THR A 122 -11.11 -11.03 -33.80
CA THR A 122 -9.68 -10.74 -33.55
C THR A 122 -9.11 -11.24 -32.22
N VAL A 123 -9.92 -11.49 -31.17
CA VAL A 123 -9.40 -11.97 -29.86
C VAL A 123 -10.35 -12.96 -29.14
N ALA A 124 -10.15 -14.26 -29.36
CA ALA A 124 -10.92 -15.32 -28.71
C ALA A 124 -10.34 -15.71 -27.33
N TRP A 125 -10.97 -15.24 -26.24
CA TRP A 125 -10.71 -15.73 -24.86
C TRP A 125 -11.99 -16.27 -24.23
N GLN A 126 -12.13 -17.60 -24.22
CA GLN A 126 -13.17 -18.31 -23.47
C GLN A 126 -12.85 -18.30 -21.96
N VAL A 127 -13.83 -17.98 -21.11
CA VAL A 127 -13.65 -17.94 -19.64
C VAL A 127 -14.78 -18.65 -18.92
N ASP A 128 -14.53 -19.07 -17.68
CA ASP A 128 -15.54 -19.62 -16.76
C ASP A 128 -16.03 -18.50 -15.81
N LEU A 129 -17.17 -17.90 -16.12
CA LEU A 129 -17.86 -16.96 -15.23
C LEU A 129 -19.07 -17.62 -14.55
N THR A 130 -19.14 -18.96 -14.51
CA THR A 130 -20.19 -19.68 -13.78
C THR A 130 -20.07 -19.46 -12.27
N GLY A 131 -21.19 -19.54 -11.54
CA GLY A 131 -21.23 -19.23 -10.11
C GLY A 131 -21.78 -17.82 -9.83
N GLY A 132 -21.61 -17.36 -8.59
CA GLY A 132 -22.05 -16.03 -8.15
C GLY A 132 -23.55 -15.96 -7.84
N TYR A 133 -24.06 -14.74 -7.68
CA TYR A 133 -25.45 -14.47 -7.36
C TYR A 133 -26.14 -13.72 -8.49
N TYR A 134 -27.39 -14.08 -8.77
CA TYR A 134 -28.35 -13.19 -9.38
C TYR A 134 -28.67 -12.06 -8.40
N ASP A 135 -28.82 -10.84 -8.90
CA ASP A 135 -28.79 -9.64 -8.07
C ASP A 135 -30.09 -9.41 -7.28
N GLY A 136 -31.22 -9.45 -8.00
CA GLY A 136 -32.55 -9.21 -7.47
C GLY A 136 -33.54 -10.31 -7.87
N GLY A 137 -34.61 -9.90 -8.54
CA GLY A 137 -35.66 -10.75 -9.10
C GLY A 137 -35.39 -11.27 -10.52
N ASP A 138 -34.21 -11.01 -11.06
CA ASP A 138 -33.77 -11.24 -12.45
C ASP A 138 -32.69 -12.32 -12.58
N ASN A 139 -32.21 -12.57 -13.81
CA ASN A 139 -31.16 -13.54 -14.09
C ASN A 139 -29.84 -12.88 -14.56
N VAL A 140 -29.68 -11.58 -14.29
CA VAL A 140 -28.45 -10.81 -14.54
C VAL A 140 -27.53 -10.90 -13.32
N LYS A 141 -26.21 -10.84 -13.57
CA LYS A 141 -25.17 -10.89 -12.54
C LYS A 141 -24.41 -9.58 -12.46
N PHE A 142 -25.05 -8.54 -11.92
CA PHE A 142 -24.43 -7.22 -11.73
C PHE A 142 -23.28 -7.28 -10.70
N GLY A 143 -22.04 -7.09 -11.16
CA GLY A 143 -20.85 -7.27 -10.33
C GLY A 143 -20.73 -6.25 -9.19
N PHE A 144 -21.22 -5.02 -9.38
CA PHE A 144 -21.09 -3.92 -8.42
C PHE A 144 -21.93 -4.14 -7.14
N PRO A 145 -23.27 -4.34 -7.20
CA PRO A 145 -24.06 -4.70 -6.02
C PRO A 145 -23.70 -6.09 -5.45
N MET A 146 -23.25 -7.05 -6.28
CA MET A 146 -22.78 -8.36 -5.80
C MET A 146 -21.47 -8.26 -4.99
N ALA A 147 -20.55 -7.38 -5.40
CA ALA A 147 -19.33 -7.09 -4.64
C ALA A 147 -19.69 -6.46 -3.28
N PHE A 148 -20.52 -5.40 -3.27
CA PHE A 148 -21.00 -4.78 -2.04
C PHE A 148 -21.69 -5.80 -1.09
N SER A 149 -22.55 -6.66 -1.64
CA SER A 149 -23.19 -7.74 -0.88
C SER A 149 -22.18 -8.70 -0.24
N THR A 150 -21.12 -9.04 -0.98
CA THR A 150 -20.04 -9.90 -0.49
C THR A 150 -19.20 -9.20 0.59
N THR A 151 -18.96 -7.90 0.47
CA THR A 151 -18.32 -7.07 1.51
C THR A 151 -19.17 -6.99 2.78
N MET A 152 -20.48 -6.76 2.64
CA MET A 152 -21.39 -6.64 3.80
C MET A 152 -21.65 -7.96 4.52
N LEU A 153 -21.75 -9.08 3.80
CA LEU A 153 -21.73 -10.42 4.41
C LEU A 153 -20.40 -10.68 5.13
N SER A 154 -19.27 -10.31 4.53
CA SER A 154 -17.95 -10.46 5.14
C SER A 154 -17.82 -9.64 6.43
N TRP A 155 -18.23 -8.36 6.41
CA TRP A 155 -18.22 -7.48 7.56
C TRP A 155 -19.13 -8.00 8.68
N SER A 156 -20.32 -8.51 8.33
CA SER A 156 -21.25 -9.17 9.26
C SER A 156 -20.62 -10.36 9.99
N VAL A 157 -19.88 -11.22 9.28
CA VAL A 157 -19.15 -12.34 9.90
C VAL A 157 -17.97 -11.84 10.76
N LEU A 158 -17.24 -10.81 10.32
CA LEU A 158 -16.11 -10.24 11.07
C LEU A 158 -16.53 -9.53 12.37
N GLU A 159 -17.65 -8.80 12.37
CA GLU A 159 -18.12 -8.05 13.54
C GLU A 159 -19.03 -8.88 14.45
N HIS A 160 -19.82 -9.81 13.90
CA HIS A 160 -20.90 -10.50 14.62
C HIS A 160 -20.87 -12.03 14.50
N GLY A 161 -19.93 -12.64 13.78
CA GLY A 161 -19.79 -14.10 13.66
C GLY A 161 -19.72 -14.85 15.00
N GLY A 162 -19.11 -14.24 16.03
CA GLY A 162 -19.09 -14.80 17.40
C GLY A 162 -20.47 -14.88 18.09
N LYS A 163 -21.49 -14.19 17.57
CA LYS A 163 -22.89 -14.28 18.00
C LYS A 163 -23.72 -15.26 17.16
N MET A 164 -23.29 -15.58 15.93
CA MET A 164 -24.02 -16.45 14.98
C MET A 164 -24.06 -17.94 15.38
N LYS A 165 -23.21 -18.39 16.32
CA LYS A 165 -23.07 -19.82 16.70
C LYS A 165 -22.85 -20.71 15.46
N ALA A 166 -23.58 -21.81 15.31
CA ALA A 166 -23.50 -22.72 14.17
C ALA A 166 -23.76 -22.03 12.81
N ARG A 167 -24.66 -21.02 12.77
CA ARG A 167 -24.99 -20.25 11.56
C ARG A 167 -23.78 -19.51 10.96
N VAL A 168 -22.67 -19.37 11.69
CA VAL A 168 -21.42 -18.82 11.15
C VAL A 168 -20.83 -19.65 10.00
N HIS A 169 -21.14 -20.95 9.93
CA HIS A 169 -20.72 -21.82 8.83
C HIS A 169 -21.55 -21.54 7.57
N GLU A 170 -22.87 -21.41 7.72
CA GLU A 170 -23.80 -21.04 6.64
C GLU A 170 -23.49 -19.63 6.10
N ALA A 171 -23.28 -18.65 6.98
CA ALA A 171 -22.86 -17.30 6.61
C ALA A 171 -21.51 -17.29 5.88
N ARG A 172 -20.55 -18.13 6.29
CA ARG A 172 -19.28 -18.31 5.55
C ARG A 172 -19.48 -18.98 4.19
N ALA A 173 -20.42 -19.92 4.04
CA ALA A 173 -20.74 -20.50 2.74
C ALA A 173 -21.33 -19.46 1.78
N ALA A 174 -22.14 -18.52 2.30
CA ALA A 174 -22.62 -17.38 1.51
C ALA A 174 -21.49 -16.41 1.12
N VAL A 175 -20.57 -16.06 2.04
CA VAL A 175 -19.38 -15.24 1.71
C VAL A 175 -18.50 -15.93 0.66
N ARG A 176 -18.25 -17.24 0.80
CA ARG A 176 -17.44 -18.00 -0.16
C ARG A 176 -18.05 -17.97 -1.56
N TRP A 177 -19.37 -18.17 -1.68
CA TRP A 177 -20.02 -18.23 -2.99
C TRP A 177 -19.89 -16.95 -3.81
N GLY A 178 -20.05 -15.78 -3.17
CA GLY A 178 -19.79 -14.49 -3.80
C GLY A 178 -18.30 -14.27 -4.08
N ALA A 179 -17.43 -14.55 -3.11
CA ALA A 179 -15.99 -14.35 -3.23
C ALA A 179 -15.32 -15.29 -4.26
N ASP A 180 -15.84 -16.50 -4.49
CA ASP A 180 -15.37 -17.41 -5.53
C ASP A 180 -15.66 -16.86 -6.92
N TYR A 181 -16.85 -16.31 -7.16
CA TYR A 181 -17.19 -15.66 -8.43
C TYR A 181 -16.38 -14.36 -8.64
N LEU A 182 -16.25 -13.51 -7.62
CA LEU A 182 -15.45 -12.29 -7.72
C LEU A 182 -13.95 -12.62 -7.94
N LEU A 183 -13.45 -13.72 -7.39
CA LEU A 183 -12.10 -14.21 -7.67
C LEU A 183 -11.97 -14.69 -9.13
N LYS A 184 -12.92 -15.50 -9.65
CA LYS A 184 -12.98 -15.88 -11.07
C LYS A 184 -13.00 -14.65 -11.99
N ALA A 185 -13.82 -13.65 -11.65
CA ALA A 185 -13.98 -12.41 -12.40
C ALA A 185 -12.74 -11.51 -12.40
N ALA A 186 -11.95 -11.56 -11.31
CA ALA A 186 -10.73 -10.78 -11.13
C ALA A 186 -9.46 -11.42 -11.74
N THR A 187 -9.35 -12.75 -11.80
CA THR A 187 -8.07 -13.43 -12.10
C THR A 187 -7.98 -14.15 -13.44
N GLN A 188 -9.07 -14.25 -14.22
CA GLN A 188 -9.06 -14.98 -15.50
C GLN A 188 -8.48 -14.21 -16.70
N THR A 189 -8.27 -12.91 -16.58
CA THR A 189 -7.51 -12.15 -17.57
C THR A 189 -6.70 -11.07 -16.86
N PRO A 190 -5.35 -11.10 -16.89
CA PRO A 190 -4.52 -10.07 -16.28
C PRO A 190 -4.89 -8.66 -16.78
N GLY A 191 -4.97 -7.70 -15.86
CA GLY A 191 -5.30 -6.30 -16.17
C GLY A 191 -6.76 -6.01 -16.52
N ARG A 192 -7.68 -6.98 -16.33
CA ARG A 192 -9.10 -6.83 -16.68
C ARG A 192 -10.00 -7.52 -15.65
N LEU A 193 -10.99 -6.77 -15.15
CA LEU A 193 -12.00 -7.27 -14.21
C LEU A 193 -13.32 -7.47 -14.95
N TYR A 194 -13.92 -8.65 -14.83
CA TYR A 194 -15.29 -8.89 -15.30
C TYR A 194 -16.30 -8.30 -14.31
N VAL A 195 -17.28 -7.54 -14.82
CA VAL A 195 -18.21 -6.70 -14.02
C VAL A 195 -19.68 -7.01 -14.25
N GLY A 196 -20.03 -7.85 -15.23
CA GLY A 196 -21.37 -8.42 -15.33
C GLY A 196 -21.51 -9.53 -16.35
N VAL A 197 -22.56 -10.35 -16.18
CA VAL A 197 -22.97 -11.39 -17.12
C VAL A 197 -24.50 -11.40 -17.25
N GLY A 198 -25.01 -11.43 -18.49
CA GLY A 198 -26.43 -11.25 -18.82
C GLY A 198 -26.67 -9.89 -19.47
N ASP A 199 -27.32 -9.89 -20.65
CA ASP A 199 -27.88 -8.70 -21.28
C ASP A 199 -29.11 -8.24 -20.47
N PRO A 200 -29.09 -7.05 -19.83
CA PRO A 200 -30.17 -6.64 -18.93
C PRO A 200 -31.48 -6.42 -19.64
N ASP A 201 -31.46 -5.73 -20.79
CA ASP A 201 -32.67 -5.43 -21.53
C ASP A 201 -33.31 -6.72 -22.02
N ALA A 202 -32.54 -7.67 -22.56
CA ALA A 202 -33.09 -8.94 -23.00
C ALA A 202 -33.62 -9.81 -21.84
N ASP A 203 -32.93 -9.87 -20.69
CA ASP A 203 -33.43 -10.58 -19.51
C ASP A 203 -34.66 -9.90 -18.90
N HIS A 204 -34.79 -8.57 -18.99
CA HIS A 204 -35.93 -7.80 -18.50
C HIS A 204 -37.10 -7.72 -19.49
N HIS A 205 -36.90 -8.13 -20.75
CA HIS A 205 -37.99 -8.45 -21.69
C HIS A 205 -38.55 -9.88 -21.51
N CYS A 206 -37.97 -10.71 -20.63
CA CYS A 206 -38.36 -12.11 -20.42
C CYS A 206 -38.65 -12.44 -18.94
N TRP A 207 -39.67 -13.26 -18.69
CA TRP A 207 -40.03 -13.70 -17.33
C TRP A 207 -39.77 -15.20 -17.15
N GLU A 208 -38.53 -15.64 -17.38
CA GLU A 208 -38.12 -17.05 -17.33
C GLU A 208 -37.48 -17.41 -15.99
N ARG A 209 -37.56 -18.68 -15.59
CA ARG A 209 -36.74 -19.19 -14.48
C ARG A 209 -35.27 -19.29 -14.94
N PRO A 210 -34.27 -19.03 -14.07
CA PRO A 210 -32.85 -19.04 -14.46
C PRO A 210 -32.36 -20.41 -14.96
N GLU A 211 -33.06 -21.49 -14.62
CA GLU A 211 -32.83 -22.84 -15.16
C GLU A 211 -33.19 -22.99 -16.66
N ASP A 212 -34.11 -22.16 -17.16
CA ASP A 212 -34.65 -22.22 -18.52
C ASP A 212 -34.10 -21.12 -19.45
N MET A 213 -33.47 -20.09 -18.88
CA MET A 213 -33.17 -18.83 -19.58
C MET A 213 -32.42 -19.02 -20.90
N ASP A 214 -33.00 -18.53 -22.00
CA ASP A 214 -32.38 -18.56 -23.34
C ASP A 214 -31.84 -17.18 -23.81
N THR A 215 -32.02 -16.16 -22.97
CA THR A 215 -31.61 -14.77 -23.20
C THR A 215 -30.08 -14.59 -23.41
N PRO A 216 -29.63 -13.61 -24.21
CA PRO A 216 -28.21 -13.36 -24.44
C PRO A 216 -27.40 -13.13 -23.15
N ARG A 217 -26.43 -14.02 -22.88
CA ARG A 217 -25.58 -13.94 -21.69
C ARG A 217 -24.28 -13.19 -21.94
N ASN A 218 -24.44 -11.95 -22.44
CA ASN A 218 -23.36 -10.99 -22.72
C ASN A 218 -22.42 -10.84 -21.52
N VAL A 219 -21.15 -10.54 -21.78
CA VAL A 219 -20.09 -10.50 -20.76
C VAL A 219 -19.39 -9.15 -20.76
N TYR A 220 -19.46 -8.44 -19.63
CA TYR A 220 -18.97 -7.07 -19.47
C TYR A 220 -17.69 -7.03 -18.62
N SER A 221 -16.72 -6.19 -18.97
CA SER A 221 -15.43 -6.09 -18.25
C SER A 221 -14.80 -4.70 -18.33
N VAL A 222 -14.18 -4.26 -17.22
CA VAL A 222 -13.39 -3.03 -17.13
C VAL A 222 -11.89 -3.33 -17.18
N SER A 223 -11.10 -2.39 -17.69
CA SER A 223 -9.64 -2.51 -17.87
C SER A 223 -8.97 -1.14 -17.93
N ALA A 224 -7.66 -1.09 -18.14
CA ALA A 224 -6.93 0.18 -18.25
C ALA A 224 -7.39 1.10 -19.40
N SER A 225 -8.01 0.55 -20.46
CA SER A 225 -8.60 1.33 -21.57
C SER A 225 -10.11 1.59 -21.42
N ALA A 226 -10.77 0.96 -20.44
CA ALA A 226 -12.19 1.08 -20.15
C ALA A 226 -12.38 1.05 -18.62
N PRO A 227 -12.06 2.15 -17.91
CA PRO A 227 -11.88 2.17 -16.45
C PRO A 227 -13.17 1.97 -15.66
N GLY A 228 -13.04 1.53 -14.40
CA GLY A 228 -14.16 1.31 -13.48
C GLY A 228 -13.68 1.15 -12.04
N SER A 229 -13.21 2.26 -11.46
CA SER A 229 -12.59 2.30 -10.12
C SER A 229 -13.59 2.09 -8.98
N ASP A 230 -14.86 2.32 -9.26
CA ASP A 230 -16.01 2.05 -8.40
C ASP A 230 -16.20 0.54 -8.21
N VAL A 231 -16.55 -0.18 -9.28
CA VAL A 231 -16.76 -1.64 -9.24
C VAL A 231 -15.48 -2.40 -8.91
N ALA A 232 -14.31 -1.92 -9.33
CA ALA A 232 -13.03 -2.49 -8.94
C ALA A 232 -12.68 -2.20 -7.47
N GLY A 233 -12.92 -0.99 -6.97
CA GLY A 233 -12.71 -0.64 -5.56
C GLY A 233 -13.60 -1.45 -4.60
N GLU A 234 -14.87 -1.67 -4.95
CA GLU A 234 -15.77 -2.54 -4.19
C GLU A 234 -15.41 -4.03 -4.35
N THR A 235 -14.96 -4.48 -5.53
CA THR A 235 -14.46 -5.86 -5.69
C THR A 235 -13.21 -6.11 -4.85
N ALA A 236 -12.29 -5.14 -4.78
CA ALA A 236 -11.14 -5.17 -3.90
C ALA A 236 -11.55 -5.17 -2.42
N ALA A 237 -12.55 -4.39 -2.02
CA ALA A 237 -13.13 -4.40 -0.68
C ALA A 237 -13.70 -5.79 -0.32
N ALA A 238 -14.49 -6.38 -1.22
CA ALA A 238 -15.12 -7.69 -1.04
C ALA A 238 -14.08 -8.80 -0.85
N LEU A 239 -13.10 -8.87 -1.75
CA LEU A 239 -12.03 -9.86 -1.71
C LEU A 239 -11.13 -9.66 -0.46
N ALA A 240 -10.81 -8.41 -0.08
CA ALA A 240 -10.04 -8.11 1.12
C ALA A 240 -10.81 -8.49 2.40
N ALA A 241 -12.10 -8.15 2.52
CA ALA A 241 -12.93 -8.49 3.66
C ALA A 241 -13.13 -10.02 3.77
N ALA A 242 -13.43 -10.70 2.67
CA ALA A 242 -13.53 -12.16 2.62
C ALA A 242 -12.19 -12.84 3.00
N SER A 243 -11.04 -12.29 2.57
CA SER A 243 -9.73 -12.81 2.97
C SER A 243 -9.55 -12.84 4.49
N MET A 244 -10.10 -11.85 5.21
CA MET A 244 -10.08 -11.79 6.67
C MET A 244 -11.01 -12.82 7.31
N VAL A 245 -12.19 -13.06 6.73
CA VAL A 245 -13.16 -14.08 7.18
C VAL A 245 -12.54 -15.48 7.14
N PHE A 246 -11.80 -15.80 6.08
CA PHE A 246 -11.18 -17.11 5.89
C PHE A 246 -9.79 -17.25 6.50
N LYS A 247 -9.14 -16.17 6.95
CA LYS A 247 -7.75 -16.15 7.47
C LYS A 247 -7.41 -17.22 8.53
N ALA A 248 -8.40 -17.69 9.28
CA ALA A 248 -8.25 -18.79 10.25
C ALA A 248 -8.91 -20.12 9.83
N ALA A 249 -9.80 -20.11 8.84
CA ALA A 249 -10.59 -21.28 8.41
C ALA A 249 -10.04 -21.95 7.13
N ASP A 250 -9.52 -21.14 6.20
CA ASP A 250 -8.85 -21.56 4.97
C ASP A 250 -7.78 -20.52 4.63
N ARG A 251 -6.53 -20.82 5.00
CA ARG A 251 -5.40 -19.90 4.84
C ARG A 251 -4.97 -19.70 3.39
N ASP A 252 -5.25 -20.66 2.52
CA ASP A 252 -4.71 -20.70 1.17
C ASP A 252 -5.67 -20.00 0.21
N TYR A 253 -6.97 -20.20 0.42
CA TYR A 253 -8.01 -19.33 -0.12
C TYR A 253 -7.86 -17.88 0.37
N SER A 254 -7.64 -17.66 1.67
CA SER A 254 -7.38 -16.32 2.24
C SER A 254 -6.21 -15.60 1.55
N ARG A 255 -5.12 -16.30 1.23
CA ARG A 255 -4.00 -15.71 0.47
C ARG A 255 -4.37 -15.39 -0.99
N ARG A 256 -5.12 -16.25 -1.68
CA ARG A 256 -5.59 -16.00 -3.07
C ARG A 256 -6.51 -14.78 -3.14
N LEU A 257 -7.50 -14.69 -2.24
CA LEU A 257 -8.39 -13.54 -2.14
C LEU A 257 -7.62 -12.24 -1.87
N LEU A 258 -6.63 -12.25 -0.95
CA LEU A 258 -5.85 -11.05 -0.62
C LEU A 258 -4.83 -10.65 -1.69
N ALA A 259 -4.44 -11.57 -2.60
CA ALA A 259 -3.66 -11.24 -3.78
C ALA A 259 -4.56 -10.50 -4.79
N ALA A 260 -5.63 -11.15 -5.26
CA ALA A 260 -6.57 -10.55 -6.22
C ALA A 260 -7.16 -9.21 -5.74
N ALA A 261 -7.43 -9.07 -4.43
CA ALA A 261 -7.86 -7.80 -3.84
C ALA A 261 -6.86 -6.65 -4.05
N ARG A 262 -5.56 -6.92 -4.08
CA ARG A 262 -4.52 -5.91 -4.37
C ARG A 262 -4.44 -5.62 -5.85
N ASP A 263 -4.44 -6.67 -6.67
CA ASP A 263 -4.28 -6.57 -8.13
C ASP A 263 -5.45 -5.78 -8.75
N VAL A 264 -6.68 -6.03 -8.27
CA VAL A 264 -7.89 -5.27 -8.66
C VAL A 264 -7.88 -3.84 -8.12
N MET A 265 -7.36 -3.61 -6.91
CA MET A 265 -7.20 -2.26 -6.37
C MET A 265 -6.14 -1.46 -7.13
N GLU A 266 -5.08 -2.11 -7.60
CA GLU A 266 -4.05 -1.47 -8.42
C GLU A 266 -4.64 -0.99 -9.75
N LEU A 267 -5.45 -1.83 -10.42
CA LEU A 267 -6.24 -1.44 -11.58
C LEU A 267 -7.18 -0.25 -11.28
N ALA A 268 -7.91 -0.29 -10.16
CA ALA A 268 -8.82 0.78 -9.73
C ALA A 268 -8.09 2.12 -9.50
N VAL A 269 -6.87 2.09 -8.95
CA VAL A 269 -6.08 3.29 -8.63
C VAL A 269 -5.37 3.85 -9.86
N GLN A 270 -4.84 2.99 -10.74
CA GLN A 270 -4.08 3.39 -11.92
C GLN A 270 -4.96 3.87 -13.09
N SER A 271 -6.21 3.39 -13.18
CA SER A 271 -7.11 3.67 -14.31
C SER A 271 -8.43 4.21 -13.81
N GLN A 272 -8.47 5.53 -13.53
CA GLN A 272 -9.57 6.18 -12.83
C GLN A 272 -10.73 6.59 -13.75
N GLY A 273 -11.93 6.10 -13.42
CA GLY A 273 -13.19 6.37 -14.13
C GLY A 273 -14.36 5.62 -13.49
N LYS A 274 -15.60 6.03 -13.81
CA LYS A 274 -16.81 5.29 -13.43
C LYS A 274 -17.01 4.11 -14.39
N TYR A 275 -17.39 2.93 -13.90
CA TYR A 275 -17.61 1.79 -14.80
C TYR A 275 -18.79 2.02 -15.75
N SER A 276 -19.84 2.71 -15.30
CA SER A 276 -21.03 3.04 -16.09
C SER A 276 -20.74 3.94 -17.30
N ASP A 277 -19.68 4.74 -17.23
CA ASP A 277 -19.26 5.63 -18.32
C ASP A 277 -18.49 4.83 -19.40
N SER A 278 -17.80 3.76 -18.99
CA SER A 278 -16.96 2.90 -19.85
C SER A 278 -17.71 1.77 -20.55
N ILE A 279 -18.89 1.38 -20.03
CA ILE A 279 -19.75 0.30 -20.57
C ILE A 279 -21.19 0.81 -20.84
N GLY A 280 -21.30 2.10 -21.17
CA GLY A 280 -22.58 2.82 -21.22
C GLY A 280 -23.58 2.24 -22.22
N GLY A 281 -24.83 2.11 -21.78
CA GLY A 281 -25.93 1.49 -22.53
C GLY A 281 -26.32 0.12 -22.01
N ASP A 282 -25.34 -0.67 -21.53
CA ASP A 282 -25.56 -2.00 -20.96
C ASP A 282 -25.84 -1.93 -19.43
N ILE A 283 -25.25 -2.86 -18.65
CA ILE A 283 -25.38 -2.97 -17.19
C ILE A 283 -25.12 -1.67 -16.39
N GLY A 284 -24.44 -0.70 -16.99
CA GLY A 284 -24.17 0.62 -16.42
C GLY A 284 -25.39 1.56 -16.39
N ALA A 285 -26.48 1.23 -17.08
CA ALA A 285 -27.75 1.97 -17.00
C ALA A 285 -28.59 1.57 -15.78
N TYR A 286 -28.52 0.30 -15.37
CA TYR A 286 -29.29 -0.27 -14.26
C TYR A 286 -28.65 0.04 -12.90
N TYR A 287 -27.32 -0.12 -12.81
CA TYR A 287 -26.53 0.16 -11.60
C TYR A 287 -25.56 1.32 -11.81
N GLN A 288 -26.06 2.41 -12.39
CA GLN A 288 -25.25 3.61 -12.68
C GLN A 288 -24.49 4.07 -11.43
N SER A 289 -23.20 4.37 -11.59
CA SER A 289 -22.44 5.08 -10.55
C SER A 289 -23.01 6.49 -10.42
N TYR A 290 -23.66 6.79 -9.30
CA TYR A 290 -24.12 8.12 -8.95
C TYR A 290 -23.05 8.82 -8.10
N SER A 291 -22.61 8.19 -7.01
CA SER A 291 -21.53 8.67 -6.12
C SER A 291 -20.26 9.08 -6.87
N GLY A 292 -19.84 8.26 -7.84
CA GLY A 292 -18.51 8.34 -8.44
C GLY A 292 -17.75 7.04 -8.19
N TYR A 293 -16.46 7.19 -7.90
CA TYR A 293 -15.56 6.09 -7.58
C TYR A 293 -14.64 6.38 -6.38
N LYS A 294 -14.76 7.57 -5.77
CA LYS A 294 -13.83 8.04 -4.74
C LYS A 294 -14.03 7.29 -3.42
N ASP A 295 -15.28 6.99 -3.12
CA ASP A 295 -15.68 6.38 -1.87
C ASP A 295 -15.42 4.87 -1.86
N GLU A 296 -15.43 4.21 -3.02
CA GLU A 296 -14.92 2.86 -3.24
C GLU A 296 -13.40 2.82 -3.20
N LEU A 297 -12.71 3.82 -3.74
CA LEU A 297 -11.26 3.94 -3.57
C LEU A 297 -10.89 4.11 -2.09
N LEU A 298 -11.69 4.84 -1.31
CA LEU A 298 -11.49 5.03 0.14
C LEU A 298 -11.85 3.74 0.91
N TRP A 299 -12.96 3.10 0.56
CA TRP A 299 -13.50 1.87 1.16
C TRP A 299 -12.63 0.63 0.89
N GLY A 300 -12.27 0.38 -0.37
CA GLY A 300 -11.33 -0.67 -0.78
C GLY A 300 -9.96 -0.49 -0.14
N SER A 301 -9.46 0.77 -0.09
CA SER A 301 -8.26 1.09 0.69
C SER A 301 -8.42 0.80 2.17
N ALA A 302 -9.56 1.14 2.79
CA ALA A 302 -9.81 0.88 4.20
C ALA A 302 -9.85 -0.64 4.50
N TRP A 303 -10.48 -1.44 3.63
CA TRP A 303 -10.48 -2.89 3.75
C TRP A 303 -9.11 -3.53 3.53
N LEU A 304 -8.33 -3.05 2.55
CA LEU A 304 -6.96 -3.52 2.32
C LEU A 304 -6.01 -3.08 3.43
N LEU A 305 -6.15 -1.87 3.96
CA LEU A 305 -5.50 -1.38 5.18
C LEU A 305 -5.78 -2.37 6.34
N TRP A 306 -7.05 -2.69 6.59
CA TRP A 306 -7.47 -3.66 7.62
C TRP A 306 -6.97 -5.10 7.41
N ALA A 307 -6.94 -5.59 6.16
CA ALA A 307 -6.55 -6.97 5.83
C ALA A 307 -5.03 -7.18 5.82
N THR A 308 -4.28 -6.21 5.27
CA THR A 308 -2.83 -6.27 5.07
C THR A 308 -2.02 -5.66 6.22
N LYS A 309 -2.56 -4.65 6.92
CA LYS A 309 -1.84 -3.71 7.79
C LYS A 309 -0.80 -2.82 7.09
N ASN A 310 -0.83 -2.70 5.77
CA ASN A 310 0.09 -1.80 5.06
C ASN A 310 -0.37 -0.34 5.21
N SER A 311 0.50 0.51 5.76
CA SER A 311 0.25 1.94 5.97
C SER A 311 0.20 2.76 4.68
N SER A 312 0.65 2.26 3.53
CA SER A 312 0.55 2.99 2.26
C SER A 312 -0.91 3.32 1.89
N TYR A 313 -1.85 2.42 2.22
CA TYR A 313 -3.29 2.65 2.03
C TYR A 313 -3.81 3.80 2.90
N LEU A 314 -3.21 4.06 4.08
CA LEU A 314 -3.63 5.16 4.95
C LEU A 314 -3.25 6.53 4.35
N GLY A 315 -2.04 6.65 3.79
CA GLY A 315 -1.65 7.85 3.05
C GLY A 315 -2.57 8.14 1.87
N TYR A 316 -2.96 7.08 1.13
CA TYR A 316 -3.90 7.20 0.03
C TYR A 316 -5.31 7.58 0.48
N ILE A 317 -5.83 7.00 1.56
CA ILE A 317 -7.12 7.37 2.19
C ILE A 317 -7.18 8.86 2.52
N TYR A 318 -6.13 9.43 3.14
CA TYR A 318 -6.10 10.87 3.39
C TYR A 318 -6.01 11.70 2.10
N SER A 319 -5.33 11.19 1.06
CA SER A 319 -5.17 11.91 -0.22
C SER A 319 -6.46 12.04 -1.03
N LEU A 320 -7.42 11.10 -0.87
CA LEU A 320 -8.71 11.12 -1.56
C LEU A 320 -9.60 12.29 -1.12
N GLY A 321 -9.41 12.78 0.11
CA GLY A 321 -9.97 14.03 0.60
C GLY A 321 -11.48 13.99 0.80
N ASP A 322 -11.94 13.29 1.83
CA ASP A 322 -13.36 13.11 2.14
C ASP A 322 -13.84 14.08 3.24
N ASN A 323 -14.67 15.05 2.86
CA ASN A 323 -15.45 15.90 3.76
C ASN A 323 -16.96 15.86 3.41
N ASP A 324 -17.38 14.88 2.60
CA ASP A 324 -18.66 14.99 1.90
C ASP A 324 -19.88 14.71 2.79
N SER A 325 -20.98 15.37 2.43
CA SER A 325 -22.16 15.60 3.26
C SER A 325 -23.17 14.44 3.19
N VAL A 326 -22.76 13.22 3.55
CA VAL A 326 -23.59 12.01 3.41
C VAL A 326 -24.52 11.70 4.59
N ASP A 327 -25.70 11.18 4.27
CA ASP A 327 -26.69 10.67 5.23
C ASP A 327 -27.24 9.28 4.82
N MET A 328 -26.61 8.63 3.85
CA MET A 328 -26.96 7.30 3.32
C MET A 328 -25.73 6.39 3.22
N PHE A 329 -25.98 5.09 2.99
CA PHE A 329 -24.98 4.05 2.72
C PHE A 329 -25.64 3.01 1.82
N SER A 330 -25.02 2.60 0.71
CA SER A 330 -25.63 1.70 -0.28
C SER A 330 -24.58 0.97 -1.12
N TRP A 331 -25.04 0.16 -2.07
CA TRP A 331 -24.20 -0.39 -3.14
C TRP A 331 -23.54 0.69 -4.02
N ASP A 332 -24.03 1.94 -3.97
CA ASP A 332 -23.49 3.10 -4.68
C ASP A 332 -22.60 3.95 -3.75
N ASN A 333 -23.12 4.45 -2.62
CA ASN A 333 -22.35 5.35 -1.74
C ASN A 333 -21.77 4.64 -0.50
N LYS A 334 -20.45 4.60 -0.37
CA LYS A 334 -19.70 3.86 0.67
C LYS A 334 -19.15 4.75 1.79
N LEU A 335 -19.19 6.09 1.67
CA LEU A 335 -18.51 7.02 2.59
C LEU A 335 -18.86 6.78 4.07
N ALA A 336 -20.15 6.68 4.39
CA ALA A 336 -20.60 6.42 5.76
C ALA A 336 -20.08 5.07 6.31
N GLY A 337 -20.05 4.02 5.48
CA GLY A 337 -19.50 2.72 5.84
C GLY A 337 -18.00 2.76 6.08
N ALA A 338 -17.23 3.43 5.21
CA ALA A 338 -15.80 3.57 5.34
C ALA A 338 -15.39 4.40 6.58
N ARG A 339 -16.08 5.50 6.86
CA ARG A 339 -15.90 6.30 8.08
C ARG A 339 -16.16 5.48 9.34
N VAL A 340 -17.23 4.68 9.37
CA VAL A 340 -17.52 3.74 10.47
C VAL A 340 -16.46 2.64 10.59
N LEU A 341 -15.95 2.10 9.48
CA LEU A 341 -14.88 1.09 9.47
C LEU A 341 -13.55 1.62 10.01
N LEU A 342 -13.22 2.88 9.73
CA LEU A 342 -12.00 3.56 10.20
C LEU A 342 -12.10 4.00 11.68
N SER A 343 -13.28 4.38 12.17
CA SER A 343 -13.52 4.89 13.54
C SER A 343 -13.78 3.81 14.61
N ARG A 344 -13.18 2.63 14.47
CA ARG A 344 -13.52 1.40 15.23
C ARG A 344 -12.92 1.30 16.66
N VAL A 345 -13.60 0.57 17.55
CA VAL A 345 -13.27 0.21 18.96
C VAL A 345 -12.20 -0.89 19.21
N ARG A 346 -10.96 -0.62 19.68
CA ARG A 346 -10.07 -1.65 20.27
C ARG A 346 -9.27 -1.20 21.51
N VAL A 347 -9.96 -1.07 22.65
CA VAL A 347 -9.39 -0.72 23.96
C VAL A 347 -8.22 -1.64 24.37
N SER A 348 -7.02 -1.09 24.40
CA SER A 348 -5.88 -1.63 25.14
C SER A 348 -5.72 -0.86 26.46
N ARG A 349 -5.50 -1.56 27.58
CA ARG A 349 -5.32 -0.93 28.91
C ARG A 349 -3.98 -0.19 28.97
N SER A 350 -4.00 1.14 28.81
CA SER A 350 -2.82 1.99 28.97
C SER A 350 -2.48 2.23 30.45
N ARG A 351 -1.18 2.14 30.79
CA ARG A 351 -0.58 2.88 31.91
C ARG A 351 0.20 4.06 31.32
N PRO A 352 0.12 5.27 31.89
CA PRO A 352 0.84 6.43 31.36
C PRO A 352 2.32 6.43 31.80
N ARG A 353 3.21 6.90 30.91
CA ARG A 353 4.49 7.52 31.28
C ARG A 353 5.03 8.35 30.10
N HIS A 354 5.57 9.54 30.39
CA HIS A 354 6.27 10.36 29.39
C HIS A 354 7.67 9.82 29.10
N THR A 355 8.02 9.71 27.82
CA THR A 355 9.39 9.78 27.27
C THR A 355 9.27 10.22 25.81
N GLY A 356 10.05 11.20 25.37
CA GLY A 356 10.17 11.52 23.94
C GLY A 356 10.86 10.37 23.20
N GLN A 357 10.32 9.95 22.06
CA GLN A 357 10.79 8.78 21.32
C GLN A 357 10.68 9.03 19.80
N PRO A 358 11.76 9.47 19.11
CA PRO A 358 11.72 10.01 17.75
C PRO A 358 11.08 9.13 16.67
N CYS A 359 11.05 7.80 16.85
CA CYS A 359 10.51 6.86 15.87
C CYS A 359 9.14 6.25 16.26
N HIS A 360 8.51 6.67 17.36
CA HIS A 360 7.41 5.88 17.94
C HIS A 360 6.07 5.98 17.17
N ASP A 361 5.92 6.91 16.22
CA ASP A 361 4.71 7.02 15.36
C ASP A 361 4.62 5.92 14.29
N PHE A 362 5.76 5.47 13.72
CA PHE A 362 5.71 4.67 12.50
C PHE A 362 5.20 3.24 12.71
N THR A 363 5.59 2.54 13.78
CA THR A 363 5.41 1.06 13.89
C THR A 363 4.32 0.57 14.83
N ARG A 364 3.52 1.45 15.45
CA ARG A 364 2.42 0.99 16.32
C ARG A 364 1.02 1.02 15.73
N HIS A 365 0.94 1.05 14.40
CA HIS A 365 -0.21 0.56 13.64
C HIS A 365 -0.31 -1.00 13.65
N GLU A 366 -0.27 -1.60 14.85
CA GLU A 366 -1.37 -2.52 15.15
C GLU A 366 -2.66 -1.73 14.96
N PHE A 367 -3.74 -2.35 14.47
CA PHE A 367 -5.06 -1.75 14.66
C PHE A 367 -5.48 -1.83 16.13
N ARG A 368 -4.84 -1.03 16.98
CA ARG A 368 -5.39 -0.38 18.17
C ARG A 368 -6.19 0.84 17.72
N VAL A 369 -7.15 0.58 16.85
CA VAL A 369 -8.12 1.61 16.46
C VAL A 369 -8.81 2.08 17.75
N LEU A 370 -8.75 3.40 18.00
CA LEU A 370 -9.13 4.09 19.23
C LEU A 370 -8.57 3.52 20.56
N VAL A 371 -7.44 4.09 21.01
CA VAL A 371 -7.09 4.24 22.43
C VAL A 371 -6.55 5.65 22.68
N ASN A 372 -7.32 6.47 23.40
CA ASN A 372 -7.02 7.80 23.95
C ASN A 372 -5.62 8.40 23.65
N GLY A 373 -5.56 9.37 22.74
CA GLY A 373 -4.43 10.32 22.62
C GLY A 373 -4.06 10.69 21.20
N ASP A 374 -4.24 9.78 20.24
CA ASP A 374 -4.02 10.00 18.82
C ASP A 374 -5.27 10.61 18.16
N THR A 375 -5.11 11.75 17.50
CA THR A 375 -6.18 12.49 16.80
C THR A 375 -6.17 12.30 15.28
N ALA A 376 -5.26 11.50 14.71
CA ALA A 376 -5.17 11.32 13.26
C ALA A 376 -6.46 10.73 12.65
N MET A 377 -7.14 9.84 13.37
CA MET A 377 -8.40 9.19 12.96
C MET A 377 -9.65 9.93 13.46
N ASP A 378 -9.50 11.02 14.22
CA ASP A 378 -10.63 11.79 14.74
C ASP A 378 -11.53 12.38 13.64
N PRO A 379 -11.03 12.82 12.46
CA PRO A 379 -11.89 13.23 11.35
C PRO A 379 -12.86 12.13 10.93
N PHE A 380 -12.40 10.90 10.70
CA PHE A 380 -13.30 9.79 10.33
C PHE A 380 -14.29 9.41 11.43
N ARG A 381 -13.94 9.62 12.71
CA ARG A 381 -14.89 9.51 13.83
C ARG A 381 -15.95 10.61 13.77
N GLN A 382 -15.54 11.88 13.65
CA GLN A 382 -16.45 13.01 13.57
C GLN A 382 -17.40 12.89 12.37
N GLN A 383 -16.87 12.51 11.20
CA GLN A 383 -17.65 12.32 9.98
C GLN A 383 -18.61 11.12 10.02
N ALA A 384 -18.33 10.09 10.83
CA ALA A 384 -19.27 9.02 11.14
C ALA A 384 -20.36 9.51 12.13
N GLU A 385 -19.97 10.32 13.12
CA GLU A 385 -20.89 10.93 14.09
C GLU A 385 -21.86 11.92 13.41
N ASP A 386 -21.38 12.71 12.45
CA ASP A 386 -22.20 13.57 11.59
C ASP A 386 -23.23 12.75 10.79
N PHE A 387 -22.82 11.63 10.17
CA PHE A 387 -23.75 10.69 9.52
C PHE A 387 -24.82 10.21 10.49
N PHE A 388 -24.47 9.79 11.72
CA PHE A 388 -25.45 9.40 12.72
C PHE A 388 -26.37 10.56 13.14
N CYS A 389 -25.85 11.78 13.22
CA CYS A 389 -26.66 12.98 13.49
C CYS A 389 -27.60 13.37 12.34
N ARG A 390 -27.35 12.90 11.11
CA ARG A 390 -28.23 13.11 9.95
C ARG A 390 -29.36 12.08 9.82
N ILE A 391 -29.21 10.93 10.48
CA ILE A 391 -30.23 9.86 10.52
C ILE A 391 -30.98 9.75 11.85
N LEU A 392 -30.46 10.35 12.94
CA LEU A 392 -31.10 10.30 14.26
C LEU A 392 -32.40 11.13 14.32
N PRO A 393 -33.55 10.53 14.71
CA PRO A 393 -34.81 11.24 14.76
C PRO A 393 -34.79 12.28 15.89
N GLY A 394 -35.23 13.50 15.58
CA GLY A 394 -35.16 14.65 16.50
C GLY A 394 -33.78 15.30 16.61
N SER A 395 -32.79 14.88 15.81
CA SER A 395 -31.53 15.61 15.67
C SER A 395 -31.76 16.94 14.93
N PRO A 396 -31.22 18.08 15.41
CA PRO A 396 -31.30 19.36 14.68
C PRO A 396 -30.59 19.36 13.31
N SER A 397 -29.73 18.38 13.04
CA SER A 397 -29.07 18.17 11.74
C SER A 397 -29.61 16.95 10.97
N SER A 398 -30.77 16.41 11.36
CA SER A 398 -31.42 15.31 10.62
C SER A 398 -31.84 15.75 9.23
N THR A 399 -31.27 15.12 8.20
CA THR A 399 -31.75 15.21 6.79
C THR A 399 -32.67 14.04 6.43
N THR A 400 -32.70 13.00 7.27
CA THR A 400 -33.50 11.79 7.03
C THR A 400 -34.96 12.00 7.38
N GLN A 401 -35.84 11.65 6.44
CA GLN A 401 -37.28 11.61 6.65
C GLN A 401 -37.68 10.30 7.35
N TYR A 402 -38.84 10.33 8.02
CA TYR A 402 -39.42 9.17 8.67
C TYR A 402 -40.90 9.05 8.28
N THR A 403 -41.35 7.83 8.01
CA THR A 403 -42.77 7.51 7.77
C THR A 403 -43.60 7.69 9.06
N ALA A 404 -44.93 7.63 8.97
CA ALA A 404 -45.80 7.74 10.15
C ALA A 404 -45.60 6.56 11.12
N GLY A 405 -45.31 5.36 10.60
CA GLY A 405 -44.90 4.17 11.35
C GLY A 405 -43.45 4.20 11.85
N GLY A 406 -42.65 5.20 11.47
CA GLY A 406 -41.29 5.41 11.97
C GLY A 406 -40.19 4.63 11.24
N LEU A 407 -40.40 4.24 9.98
CA LEU A 407 -39.35 3.76 9.09
C LEU A 407 -38.51 4.94 8.57
N MET A 408 -37.20 4.80 8.44
CA MET A 408 -36.37 5.76 7.72
C MET A 408 -36.73 5.75 6.23
N HIS A 409 -37.02 6.91 5.64
CA HIS A 409 -37.34 7.04 4.23
C HIS A 409 -36.25 7.80 3.47
N LYS A 410 -35.81 7.23 2.34
CA LYS A 410 -34.73 7.76 1.48
C LYS A 410 -35.10 7.80 0.00
N SER A 411 -35.89 6.84 -0.47
CA SER A 411 -36.27 6.63 -1.86
C SER A 411 -37.65 5.99 -1.88
N GLY A 412 -38.49 6.28 -2.87
CA GLY A 412 -39.73 5.53 -3.10
C GLY A 412 -39.44 4.10 -3.62
N ASP A 413 -38.33 3.95 -4.35
CA ASP A 413 -37.89 2.67 -4.91
C ASP A 413 -36.86 2.00 -3.99
N ALA A 414 -37.10 0.72 -3.68
CA ALA A 414 -36.22 -0.17 -2.90
C ALA A 414 -35.71 0.41 -1.57
N ASN A 415 -36.57 1.17 -0.85
CA ASN A 415 -36.21 1.94 0.35
C ASN A 415 -35.48 1.10 1.42
N LEU A 416 -35.89 -0.16 1.64
CA LEU A 416 -35.34 -1.01 2.71
C LEU A 416 -33.85 -1.34 2.54
N GLN A 417 -33.25 -1.14 1.36
CA GLN A 417 -31.78 -1.23 1.18
C GLN A 417 -31.05 -0.26 2.13
N TYR A 418 -31.53 0.99 2.18
CA TYR A 418 -30.93 2.07 2.97
C TYR A 418 -31.24 1.90 4.46
N VAL A 419 -32.42 1.34 4.76
CA VAL A 419 -32.83 1.02 6.14
C VAL A 419 -31.95 -0.10 6.70
N ALA A 420 -31.73 -1.18 5.95
CA ALA A 420 -30.90 -2.30 6.37
C ALA A 420 -29.42 -1.90 6.51
N SER A 421 -28.87 -1.15 5.55
CA SER A 421 -27.47 -0.68 5.56
C SER A 421 -27.20 0.32 6.70
N ALA A 422 -28.06 1.32 6.90
CA ALA A 422 -27.93 2.27 8.00
C ALA A 422 -28.14 1.61 9.37
N SER A 423 -29.06 0.64 9.47
CA SER A 423 -29.24 -0.18 10.69
C SER A 423 -27.99 -0.99 11.03
N PHE A 424 -27.26 -1.50 10.02
CA PHE A 424 -25.99 -2.19 10.22
C PHE A 424 -24.93 -1.24 10.78
N LEU A 425 -24.80 -0.03 10.22
CA LEU A 425 -23.86 0.98 10.72
C LEU A 425 -24.21 1.43 12.14
N LEU A 426 -25.50 1.64 12.44
CA LEU A 426 -25.99 1.96 13.78
C LEU A 426 -25.68 0.86 14.81
N ALA A 427 -25.92 -0.40 14.47
CA ALA A 427 -25.62 -1.55 15.33
C ALA A 427 -24.10 -1.72 15.55
N THR A 428 -23.32 -1.55 14.50
CA THR A 428 -21.86 -1.63 14.50
C THR A 428 -21.21 -0.50 15.32
N TYR A 429 -21.62 0.75 15.11
CA TYR A 429 -21.10 1.86 15.90
C TYR A 429 -21.60 1.85 17.35
N ALA A 430 -22.84 1.40 17.61
CA ALA A 430 -23.31 1.14 18.97
C ALA A 430 -22.44 0.12 19.72
N LYS A 431 -21.96 -0.93 19.02
CA LYS A 431 -20.97 -1.87 19.57
C LYS A 431 -19.64 -1.17 19.89
N TYR A 432 -19.15 -0.31 19.00
CA TYR A 432 -17.89 0.42 19.19
C TYR A 432 -17.96 1.37 20.39
N MET A 433 -19.00 2.21 20.46
CA MET A 433 -19.30 3.10 21.58
C MET A 433 -19.43 2.35 22.92
N ALA A 434 -20.09 1.19 22.93
CA ALA A 434 -20.24 0.37 24.14
C ALA A 434 -18.90 -0.21 24.64
N VAL A 435 -17.95 -0.48 23.73
CA VAL A 435 -16.61 -0.99 24.07
C VAL A 435 -15.68 0.13 24.55
N SER A 436 -15.73 1.31 23.93
CA SER A 436 -14.92 2.47 24.30
C SER A 436 -15.45 3.28 25.48
N LYS A 437 -16.75 3.14 25.78
CA LYS A 437 -17.56 4.07 26.61
C LYS A 437 -17.71 5.48 26.00
N HIS A 438 -17.56 5.60 24.68
CA HIS A 438 -17.71 6.86 23.96
C HIS A 438 -19.18 7.28 23.80
N THR A 439 -19.40 8.59 23.80
CA THR A 439 -20.69 9.26 23.57
C THR A 439 -20.44 10.60 22.88
N PHE A 440 -21.31 10.98 21.96
CA PHE A 440 -21.28 12.25 21.25
C PHE A 440 -22.64 12.96 21.35
N SER A 441 -22.74 14.19 20.90
CA SER A 441 -24.00 14.95 20.92
C SER A 441 -24.28 15.56 19.55
N CYS A 442 -25.46 15.29 19.01
CA CYS A 442 -25.97 15.91 17.81
C CYS A 442 -26.53 17.29 18.18
N GLN A 443 -25.61 18.25 18.32
CA GLN A 443 -25.85 19.53 19.00
C GLN A 443 -26.41 19.29 20.42
N ASN A 444 -27.72 19.44 20.59
CA ASN A 444 -28.42 19.30 21.88
C ASN A 444 -28.98 17.88 22.14
N LEU A 445 -28.90 16.95 21.18
CA LEU A 445 -29.41 15.58 21.32
C LEU A 445 -28.27 14.59 21.69
N PRO A 446 -28.27 13.99 22.89
CA PRO A 446 -27.21 13.06 23.31
C PRO A 446 -27.27 11.70 22.57
N ALA A 447 -26.24 11.39 21.80
CA ALA A 447 -26.07 10.12 21.11
C ALA A 447 -25.26 9.13 21.97
N THR A 448 -25.89 8.01 22.31
CA THR A 448 -25.29 6.94 23.13
C THR A 448 -25.37 5.60 22.41
N ALA A 449 -24.57 4.62 22.86
CA ALA A 449 -24.71 3.23 22.42
C ALA A 449 -26.13 2.65 22.62
N LYS A 450 -26.90 3.16 23.61
CA LYS A 450 -28.32 2.81 23.78
C LYS A 450 -29.21 3.49 22.73
N THR A 451 -28.91 4.75 22.38
CA THR A 451 -29.64 5.52 21.36
C THR A 451 -29.51 4.86 19.99
N LEU A 452 -28.28 4.65 19.50
CA LEU A 452 -28.05 4.09 18.16
C LEU A 452 -28.58 2.65 18.03
N ARG A 453 -28.35 1.80 19.04
CA ARG A 453 -28.94 0.46 19.11
C ARG A 453 -30.47 0.49 19.15
N GLY A 454 -31.05 1.47 19.85
CA GLY A 454 -32.50 1.64 19.93
C GLY A 454 -33.12 1.96 18.57
N LEU A 455 -32.47 2.81 17.77
CA LEU A 455 -32.87 3.07 16.39
C LEU A 455 -32.70 1.83 15.51
N ALA A 456 -31.52 1.19 15.51
CA ALA A 456 -31.27 -0.04 14.75
C ALA A 456 -32.30 -1.15 15.07
N LYS A 457 -32.63 -1.36 16.36
CA LYS A 457 -33.67 -2.32 16.75
C LYS A 457 -35.03 -1.92 16.17
N LYS A 458 -35.47 -0.67 16.32
CA LYS A 458 -36.76 -0.20 15.75
C LYS A 458 -36.87 -0.45 14.24
N GLN A 459 -35.81 -0.16 13.49
CA GLN A 459 -35.81 -0.34 12.04
C GLN A 459 -35.85 -1.83 11.63
N VAL A 460 -35.10 -2.69 12.32
CA VAL A 460 -35.18 -4.15 12.12
C VAL A 460 -36.52 -4.73 12.58
N ASP A 461 -37.06 -4.26 13.71
CA ASP A 461 -38.39 -4.63 14.20
C ASP A 461 -39.46 -4.29 13.15
N TYR A 462 -39.38 -3.10 12.54
CA TYR A 462 -40.28 -2.67 11.46
C TYR A 462 -40.19 -3.61 10.24
N ILE A 463 -38.98 -3.96 9.78
CA ILE A 463 -38.78 -4.97 8.71
C ILE A 463 -39.38 -6.32 9.09
N LEU A 464 -39.31 -6.71 10.38
CA LEU A 464 -39.82 -7.98 10.90
C LEU A 464 -41.30 -7.95 11.32
N GLY A 465 -42.03 -6.85 11.08
CA GLY A 465 -43.49 -6.78 11.23
C GLY A 465 -44.04 -5.82 12.28
N ALA A 466 -43.20 -5.14 13.07
CA ALA A 466 -43.61 -4.09 14.01
C ALA A 466 -43.79 -2.75 13.29
N ASN A 467 -44.76 -2.71 12.37
CA ASN A 467 -45.12 -1.59 11.51
C ASN A 467 -46.65 -1.41 11.46
N PRO A 468 -47.19 -0.32 10.88
CA PRO A 468 -48.63 -0.07 10.85
C PRO A 468 -49.49 -1.16 10.21
N GLN A 469 -48.91 -1.99 9.33
CA GLN A 469 -49.63 -3.09 8.69
C GLN A 469 -49.61 -4.40 9.49
N GLY A 470 -48.71 -4.56 10.48
CA GLY A 470 -48.50 -5.82 11.19
C GLY A 470 -47.99 -6.94 10.27
N MET A 471 -47.13 -6.61 9.30
CA MET A 471 -46.68 -7.51 8.22
C MET A 471 -45.15 -7.47 8.08
N SER A 472 -44.47 -8.61 8.18
CA SER A 472 -43.03 -8.66 7.97
C SER A 472 -42.71 -8.45 6.50
N TYR A 473 -41.75 -7.59 6.19
CA TYR A 473 -41.19 -7.44 4.84
C TYR A 473 -40.12 -8.49 4.51
N MET A 474 -39.85 -9.43 5.45
CA MET A 474 -39.09 -10.65 5.21
C MET A 474 -40.04 -11.81 4.88
N VAL A 475 -39.85 -12.41 3.71
CA VAL A 475 -40.62 -13.58 3.23
C VAL A 475 -40.45 -14.76 4.18
N ASN A 476 -41.57 -15.41 4.50
CA ASN A 476 -41.66 -16.53 5.45
C ASN A 476 -41.15 -16.20 6.87
N PHE A 477 -41.34 -14.97 7.33
CA PHE A 477 -41.14 -14.56 8.72
C PHE A 477 -42.43 -13.97 9.32
N GLY A 478 -42.67 -14.23 10.61
CA GLY A 478 -43.90 -13.81 11.30
C GLY A 478 -45.18 -14.45 10.74
N ALA A 479 -46.34 -13.90 11.12
CA ALA A 479 -47.65 -14.42 10.73
C ALA A 479 -48.18 -13.89 9.39
N ARG A 480 -47.60 -12.80 8.86
CA ARG A 480 -47.94 -12.18 7.57
C ARG A 480 -46.65 -11.67 6.91
N TRP A 481 -46.47 -11.99 5.63
CA TRP A 481 -45.26 -11.70 4.85
C TRP A 481 -45.57 -11.71 3.33
N PRO A 482 -44.81 -10.98 2.47
CA PRO A 482 -45.06 -10.86 1.03
C PRO A 482 -45.15 -12.19 0.29
N GLN A 483 -46.32 -12.49 -0.28
CA GLN A 483 -46.57 -13.72 -1.03
C GLN A 483 -46.33 -13.57 -2.53
N ARG A 484 -46.25 -12.33 -3.06
CA ARG A 484 -46.21 -12.04 -4.51
C ARG A 484 -44.99 -11.22 -4.91
N ILE A 485 -43.84 -11.52 -4.32
CA ILE A 485 -42.57 -10.83 -4.57
C ILE A 485 -42.19 -10.82 -6.07
N HIS A 486 -41.60 -9.71 -6.52
CA HIS A 486 -41.07 -9.55 -7.87
C HIS A 486 -39.77 -10.35 -8.00
N HIS A 487 -39.87 -11.63 -8.34
CA HIS A 487 -38.74 -12.54 -8.46
C HIS A 487 -39.08 -13.73 -9.36
N ARG A 488 -38.39 -13.86 -10.50
CA ARG A 488 -38.67 -14.88 -11.54
C ARG A 488 -38.68 -16.30 -10.96
N ALA A 489 -37.56 -16.79 -10.43
CA ALA A 489 -37.46 -18.15 -9.87
C ALA A 489 -38.37 -18.43 -8.65
N SER A 490 -39.01 -17.39 -8.08
CA SER A 490 -40.00 -17.55 -7.00
C SER A 490 -41.41 -17.68 -7.57
N SER A 491 -41.73 -16.89 -8.60
CA SER A 491 -43.05 -16.78 -9.21
C SER A 491 -43.36 -17.85 -10.27
N LEU A 492 -42.34 -18.41 -10.93
CA LEU A 492 -42.48 -19.59 -11.79
C LEU A 492 -42.33 -20.89 -10.99
N PRO A 493 -42.99 -21.99 -11.39
CA PRO A 493 -42.78 -23.31 -10.80
C PRO A 493 -41.37 -23.85 -11.11
N SER A 494 -40.77 -24.51 -10.11
CA SER A 494 -39.44 -25.13 -10.25
C SER A 494 -39.42 -26.24 -11.31
N VAL A 495 -38.23 -26.53 -11.87
CA VAL A 495 -37.98 -27.69 -12.75
C VAL A 495 -38.46 -29.01 -12.12
N ALA A 496 -38.34 -29.16 -10.79
CA ALA A 496 -38.78 -30.36 -10.08
C ALA A 496 -40.32 -30.51 -10.02
N SER A 497 -41.06 -29.42 -10.21
CA SER A 497 -42.54 -29.39 -10.22
C SER A 497 -43.14 -29.28 -11.63
N HIS A 498 -42.38 -28.76 -12.60
CA HIS A 498 -42.78 -28.57 -13.99
C HIS A 498 -41.51 -28.75 -14.87
N PRO A 499 -41.17 -29.98 -15.27
CA PRO A 499 -39.90 -30.27 -15.96
C PRO A 499 -39.80 -29.71 -17.37
N GLU A 500 -40.93 -29.36 -17.98
CA GLU A 500 -41.02 -28.68 -19.26
C GLU A 500 -40.41 -27.26 -19.20
N HIS A 501 -39.86 -26.79 -20.32
CA HIS A 501 -39.33 -25.42 -20.47
C HIS A 501 -40.46 -24.40 -20.54
N ILE A 502 -40.30 -23.26 -19.85
CA ILE A 502 -41.27 -22.16 -19.79
C ILE A 502 -40.65 -20.94 -20.50
N GLY A 503 -41.20 -20.56 -21.65
CA GLY A 503 -40.58 -19.55 -22.51
C GLY A 503 -40.80 -18.09 -22.09
N CYS A 504 -39.89 -17.22 -22.51
CA CYS A 504 -39.81 -15.77 -22.28
C CYS A 504 -41.15 -15.03 -22.09
N GLN A 505 -42.09 -15.20 -23.03
CA GLN A 505 -43.39 -14.52 -23.02
C GLN A 505 -44.50 -15.33 -22.35
N GLU A 506 -44.36 -16.65 -22.24
CA GLU A 506 -45.26 -17.51 -21.46
C GLU A 506 -45.15 -17.17 -19.96
N GLY A 507 -43.93 -16.91 -19.49
CA GLY A 507 -43.64 -16.37 -18.16
C GLY A 507 -44.52 -15.16 -17.80
N TYR A 508 -44.63 -14.20 -18.73
CA TYR A 508 -45.43 -12.98 -18.53
C TYR A 508 -46.95 -13.25 -18.56
N GLN A 509 -47.39 -14.11 -19.46
CA GLN A 509 -48.81 -14.44 -19.67
C GLN A 509 -49.39 -15.29 -18.54
N SER A 510 -48.65 -16.32 -18.11
CA SER A 510 -49.13 -17.33 -17.16
C SER A 510 -48.77 -17.05 -15.70
N TYR A 511 -47.60 -16.45 -15.44
CA TYR A 511 -47.04 -16.38 -14.08
C TYR A 511 -46.89 -14.95 -13.55
N TYR A 512 -46.29 -14.03 -14.31
CA TYR A 512 -46.05 -12.64 -13.86
C TYR A 512 -47.34 -11.94 -13.42
N SER A 513 -48.35 -11.95 -14.29
CA SER A 513 -49.63 -11.26 -14.10
C SER A 513 -50.58 -11.97 -13.11
N SER A 514 -50.16 -13.09 -12.51
CA SER A 514 -51.02 -13.91 -11.67
C SER A 514 -51.34 -13.25 -10.32
N GLY A 515 -52.63 -13.28 -9.94
CA GLY A 515 -53.07 -12.90 -8.60
C GLY A 515 -52.70 -13.91 -7.51
N ALA A 516 -52.22 -15.10 -7.88
CA ALA A 516 -51.80 -16.13 -6.92
C ALA A 516 -50.46 -15.77 -6.25
N ALA A 517 -50.24 -16.35 -5.07
CA ALA A 517 -48.94 -16.38 -4.40
C ALA A 517 -47.88 -17.07 -5.26
N ASN A 518 -46.62 -16.69 -5.07
CA ASN A 518 -45.46 -17.31 -5.70
C ASN A 518 -45.35 -18.80 -5.26
N PRO A 519 -45.27 -19.77 -6.20
CA PRO A 519 -45.22 -21.19 -5.86
C PRO A 519 -43.96 -21.60 -5.07
N ASN A 520 -42.83 -20.93 -5.33
CA ASN A 520 -41.57 -21.19 -4.66
C ASN A 520 -41.33 -20.13 -3.58
N VAL A 521 -41.52 -20.49 -2.30
CA VAL A 521 -41.38 -19.56 -1.16
C VAL A 521 -39.91 -19.22 -0.90
N HIS A 522 -39.51 -18.00 -1.28
CA HIS A 522 -38.15 -17.49 -1.16
C HIS A 522 -37.80 -17.05 0.27
N THR A 523 -37.68 -18.04 1.15
CA THR A 523 -37.57 -17.87 2.60
C THR A 523 -36.40 -16.96 2.99
N GLY A 524 -36.70 -15.85 3.64
CA GLY A 524 -35.73 -14.87 4.12
C GLY A 524 -35.41 -13.72 3.15
N ALA A 525 -35.99 -13.71 1.94
CA ALA A 525 -35.92 -12.57 1.04
C ALA A 525 -36.55 -11.33 1.69
N VAL A 526 -35.88 -10.18 1.63
CA VAL A 526 -36.41 -8.89 2.10
C VAL A 526 -36.66 -7.99 0.89
N VAL A 527 -37.93 -7.62 0.70
CA VAL A 527 -38.39 -6.79 -0.42
C VAL A 527 -37.98 -5.32 -0.27
N GLY A 528 -38.11 -4.53 -1.34
CA GLY A 528 -37.90 -3.08 -1.35
C GLY A 528 -38.67 -2.32 -0.26
N GLY A 529 -39.85 -2.80 0.11
CA GLY A 529 -40.62 -2.38 1.29
C GLY A 529 -41.72 -1.36 1.00
N PRO A 530 -42.25 -0.69 2.03
CA PRO A 530 -43.32 0.29 1.86
C PRO A 530 -42.82 1.67 1.40
N ASP A 531 -43.74 2.44 0.82
CA ASP A 531 -43.55 3.86 0.47
C ASP A 531 -43.57 4.79 1.70
N GLU A 532 -43.49 6.11 1.47
CA GLU A 532 -43.43 7.12 2.53
C GLU A 532 -44.65 7.17 3.47
N ASN A 533 -45.76 6.54 3.06
CA ASN A 533 -47.03 6.47 3.79
C ASN A 533 -47.21 5.14 4.54
N ASP A 534 -46.14 4.35 4.71
CA ASP A 534 -46.16 2.99 5.26
C ASP A 534 -46.98 1.98 4.44
N ALA A 535 -47.32 2.28 3.17
CA ALA A 535 -48.15 1.44 2.32
C ALA A 535 -47.32 0.48 1.44
N PHE A 536 -47.83 -0.75 1.28
CA PHE A 536 -47.20 -1.84 0.55
C PHE A 536 -48.30 -2.76 -0.01
N PRO A 537 -48.38 -3.03 -1.33
CA PRO A 537 -49.51 -3.74 -1.92
C PRO A 537 -49.38 -5.26 -2.00
N ASP A 538 -48.19 -5.83 -1.77
CA ASP A 538 -47.86 -7.24 -2.10
C ASP A 538 -48.23 -7.59 -3.55
N ASP A 539 -47.66 -6.83 -4.49
CA ASP A 539 -47.90 -7.01 -5.93
C ASP A 539 -46.62 -7.25 -6.73
N ARG A 540 -46.69 -8.25 -7.62
CA ARG A 540 -45.56 -8.70 -8.43
C ARG A 540 -45.20 -7.71 -9.53
N GLY A 541 -46.15 -6.90 -9.99
CA GLY A 541 -45.89 -5.84 -10.96
C GLY A 541 -45.13 -4.64 -10.39
N ASP A 542 -45.07 -4.53 -9.06
CA ASP A 542 -44.49 -3.42 -8.32
C ASP A 542 -43.06 -3.76 -7.87
N TYR A 543 -42.11 -3.78 -8.80
CA TYR A 543 -40.71 -4.09 -8.52
C TYR A 543 -40.12 -3.17 -7.45
N ALA A 544 -40.40 -1.86 -7.54
CA ALA A 544 -39.97 -0.81 -6.61
C ALA A 544 -40.19 -1.16 -5.13
N ARG A 545 -41.33 -1.79 -4.81
CA ARG A 545 -41.68 -2.19 -3.43
C ARG A 545 -41.51 -3.70 -3.18
N SER A 546 -41.77 -4.56 -4.17
CA SER A 546 -41.88 -6.02 -4.01
C SER A 546 -40.65 -6.83 -4.44
N GLU A 547 -39.62 -6.22 -5.03
CA GLU A 547 -38.38 -6.92 -5.42
C GLU A 547 -37.43 -7.10 -4.23
N PRO A 548 -36.90 -8.31 -3.97
CA PRO A 548 -35.85 -8.53 -2.99
C PRO A 548 -34.46 -8.54 -3.62
N THR A 549 -33.47 -7.97 -2.94
CA THR A 549 -32.10 -7.85 -3.51
C THR A 549 -30.99 -8.29 -2.58
N THR A 550 -29.89 -8.79 -3.17
CA THR A 550 -28.71 -9.27 -2.44
C THR A 550 -28.14 -8.24 -1.47
N TYR A 551 -28.08 -6.98 -1.89
CA TYR A 551 -27.51 -5.86 -1.12
C TYR A 551 -28.44 -5.33 -0.02
N THR A 552 -29.74 -5.64 -0.06
CA THR A 552 -30.69 -5.40 1.04
C THR A 552 -30.52 -6.47 2.14
N ASN A 553 -30.43 -7.74 1.73
CA ASN A 553 -30.27 -8.87 2.65
C ASN A 553 -28.89 -8.92 3.35
N ALA A 554 -27.82 -8.59 2.64
CA ALA A 554 -26.43 -8.72 3.13
C ALA A 554 -26.12 -7.93 4.43
N PRO A 555 -26.46 -6.63 4.58
CA PRO A 555 -26.26 -5.90 5.84
C PRO A 555 -27.20 -6.40 6.95
N LEU A 556 -28.40 -6.85 6.62
CA LEU A 556 -29.38 -7.30 7.61
C LEU A 556 -28.90 -8.55 8.39
N VAL A 557 -28.14 -9.45 7.75
CA VAL A 557 -27.49 -10.59 8.41
C VAL A 557 -26.63 -10.14 9.61
N GLY A 558 -25.92 -9.02 9.49
CA GLY A 558 -25.16 -8.42 10.58
C GLY A 558 -26.05 -7.88 11.70
N CYS A 559 -27.09 -7.12 11.35
CA CYS A 559 -28.07 -6.59 12.32
C CYS A 559 -28.70 -7.70 13.18
N LEU A 560 -29.19 -8.76 12.53
CA LEU A 560 -29.86 -9.89 13.19
C LEU A 560 -28.88 -10.66 14.08
N ALA A 561 -27.67 -10.92 13.60
CA ALA A 561 -26.61 -11.52 14.42
C ALA A 561 -26.22 -10.65 15.62
N TYR A 562 -26.24 -9.33 15.50
CA TYR A 562 -26.00 -8.43 16.62
C TYR A 562 -27.12 -8.49 17.66
N LEU A 563 -28.39 -8.46 17.24
CA LEU A 563 -29.56 -8.45 18.13
C LEU A 563 -29.78 -9.80 18.83
N ALA A 564 -29.80 -10.92 18.09
CA ALA A 564 -29.97 -12.27 18.64
C ALA A 564 -28.95 -12.60 19.75
N GLY A 565 -27.71 -12.11 19.60
CA GLY A 565 -26.65 -12.26 20.59
C GLY A 565 -26.71 -11.27 21.78
N GLN A 566 -27.85 -10.63 22.07
CA GLN A 566 -28.06 -9.80 23.28
C GLN A 566 -29.14 -10.36 24.21
N GLU A 567 -30.23 -10.90 23.68
CA GLU A 567 -31.36 -11.38 24.48
C GLU A 567 -30.95 -12.56 25.37
N GLN A 568 -30.08 -13.44 24.84
CA GLN A 568 -29.46 -14.55 25.57
C GLN A 568 -28.45 -14.11 26.65
N GLY A 569 -28.05 -12.83 26.67
CA GLY A 569 -27.26 -12.25 27.75
C GLY A 569 -28.07 -12.04 29.04
N ARG A 570 -29.37 -11.74 28.89
CA ARG A 570 -30.29 -11.46 30.02
C ARG A 570 -30.66 -12.73 30.78
N SER A 571 -30.78 -13.87 30.10
CA SER A 571 -31.05 -15.17 30.71
C SER A 571 -29.81 -15.86 31.32
N ARG A 572 -28.60 -15.53 30.87
CA ARG A 572 -27.35 -16.11 31.43
C ARG A 572 -26.97 -15.57 32.82
N GLY A 573 -27.48 -14.41 33.24
CA GLY A 573 -27.19 -13.83 34.56
C GLY A 573 -27.55 -14.75 35.74
N VAL A 574 -28.54 -15.64 35.56
CA VAL A 574 -29.02 -16.59 36.58
C VAL A 574 -28.20 -17.90 36.61
N ALA A 575 -27.39 -18.17 35.59
CA ALA A 575 -26.74 -19.48 35.40
C ALA A 575 -25.27 -19.56 35.87
N VAL A 576 -24.65 -18.43 36.24
CA VAL A 576 -23.20 -18.35 36.55
C VAL A 576 -22.88 -18.93 37.93
N GLU A 577 -23.83 -18.93 38.86
CA GLU A 577 -23.62 -19.30 40.27
C GLU A 577 -23.41 -20.81 40.52
N LYS A 578 -23.52 -21.66 39.49
CA LYS A 578 -23.59 -23.13 39.63
C LYS A 578 -22.51 -23.95 38.93
N LYS A 579 -21.38 -23.34 38.53
CA LYS A 579 -20.25 -24.07 37.90
C LYS A 579 -18.86 -23.74 38.45
N MET A 580 -18.70 -23.88 39.77
CA MET A 580 -17.41 -24.08 40.45
C MET A 580 -17.41 -25.42 41.19
N ALA A 581 -17.09 -26.53 40.50
CA ALA A 581 -16.84 -27.85 41.10
C ALA A 581 -16.09 -28.79 40.12
N MET A 582 -15.11 -29.55 40.64
CA MET A 582 -14.33 -30.67 40.03
C MET A 582 -13.47 -30.33 38.78
N SER A 583 -12.17 -30.65 38.61
CA SER A 583 -11.18 -31.61 39.18
C SER A 583 -11.15 -33.02 38.52
N SER A 584 -10.03 -33.74 38.26
CA SER A 584 -8.58 -33.43 38.03
C SER A 584 -7.78 -34.67 37.53
N ALA A 585 -6.73 -34.45 36.71
CA ALA A 585 -5.43 -35.19 36.59
C ALA A 585 -5.28 -36.64 36.00
N LEU A 586 -3.99 -36.97 35.73
CA LEU A 586 -3.33 -38.29 35.43
C LEU A 586 -3.36 -38.87 33.97
N THR A 587 -2.47 -39.84 33.61
CA THR A 587 -1.08 -39.67 33.08
C THR A 587 -0.44 -40.97 32.48
N MET A 588 0.69 -40.85 31.76
CA MET A 588 1.76 -41.88 31.46
C MET A 588 1.80 -42.64 30.10
N SER A 589 3.00 -43.17 29.77
CA SER A 589 3.49 -43.88 28.55
C SER A 589 4.84 -44.59 28.90
N PRO A 590 5.70 -45.14 27.98
CA PRO A 590 5.56 -45.61 26.58
C PRO A 590 5.79 -47.17 26.55
N PRO A 591 6.92 -47.83 26.15
CA PRO A 591 7.86 -47.83 24.99
C PRO A 591 7.60 -49.08 24.05
N PRO A 592 8.51 -49.73 23.25
CA PRO A 592 9.90 -49.46 22.85
C PRO A 592 10.18 -49.49 21.31
N SER A 593 10.92 -50.48 20.75
CA SER A 593 11.46 -50.53 19.36
C SER A 593 11.97 -51.95 18.96
N PRO A 594 12.47 -52.21 17.71
CA PRO A 594 13.91 -51.99 17.36
C PRO A 594 14.21 -51.56 15.89
N ARG A 595 15.50 -51.50 15.51
CA ARG A 595 16.09 -51.20 14.16
C ARG A 595 16.96 -52.37 13.63
N PRO A 596 17.42 -52.33 12.36
CA PRO A 596 18.89 -52.31 12.14
C PRO A 596 19.47 -51.51 10.92
N LEU A 597 20.81 -51.49 10.88
CA LEU A 597 21.89 -51.09 9.95
C LEU A 597 21.68 -51.24 8.40
N VAL A 598 22.48 -50.76 7.40
CA VAL A 598 23.70 -49.90 7.16
C VAL A 598 24.68 -50.59 6.15
N LEU A 599 25.05 -49.94 5.01
CA LEU A 599 26.31 -49.99 4.17
C LEU A 599 26.07 -49.25 2.80
N ILE A 600 26.87 -48.28 2.27
CA ILE A 600 28.22 -48.20 1.61
C ILE A 600 28.25 -48.41 0.05
N THR A 601 29.16 -47.68 -0.65
CA THR A 601 29.53 -47.60 -2.10
C THR A 601 28.84 -46.51 -2.97
N GLY A 602 29.44 -45.95 -4.04
CA GLY A 602 30.88 -45.96 -4.43
C GLY A 602 31.31 -45.56 -5.88
N LEU A 603 31.50 -44.26 -6.17
CA LEU A 603 32.56 -43.64 -7.03
C LEU A 603 32.58 -43.81 -8.60
N VAL A 604 33.37 -42.94 -9.30
CA VAL A 604 33.96 -43.03 -10.68
C VAL A 604 33.06 -42.67 -11.91
N VAL A 605 33.44 -42.00 -13.04
CA VAL A 605 34.53 -41.08 -13.58
C VAL A 605 34.00 -40.49 -14.93
N SER A 606 33.87 -39.17 -15.18
CA SER A 606 34.80 -38.16 -15.80
C SER A 606 34.80 -38.01 -17.36
N LEU A 607 35.47 -36.95 -17.85
CA LEU A 607 35.72 -36.49 -19.25
C LEU A 607 34.56 -35.69 -19.90
N LEU A 608 34.79 -34.68 -20.74
CA LEU A 608 35.99 -34.26 -21.50
C LEU A 608 36.60 -32.89 -21.08
N SER A 609 37.73 -32.52 -21.72
CA SER A 609 38.64 -31.43 -21.35
C SER A 609 38.91 -30.42 -22.49
N GLY A 610 39.27 -29.17 -22.17
CA GLY A 610 39.90 -28.27 -23.15
C GLY A 610 40.26 -26.88 -22.61
N GLY A 611 41.47 -26.39 -22.94
CA GLY A 611 41.89 -24.98 -22.81
C GLY A 611 42.47 -24.56 -21.46
N SER A 612 43.77 -24.25 -21.43
CA SER A 612 44.44 -23.64 -20.27
C SER A 612 45.11 -22.32 -20.65
N HIS A 613 44.88 -21.27 -19.85
CA HIS A 613 45.80 -20.14 -19.73
C HIS A 613 46.08 -19.89 -18.25
N VAL A 614 47.37 -19.87 -17.89
CA VAL A 614 47.83 -19.66 -16.51
C VAL A 614 48.10 -18.17 -16.31
N VAL A 615 47.50 -17.60 -15.26
CA VAL A 615 47.86 -16.27 -14.73
C VAL A 615 48.59 -16.47 -13.41
N ALA A 616 49.63 -15.68 -13.15
CA ALA A 616 50.58 -15.93 -12.06
C ALA A 616 49.97 -15.83 -10.66
N ASP A 617 50.49 -16.66 -9.74
CA ASP A 617 49.95 -16.89 -8.40
C ASP A 617 50.40 -15.82 -7.39
N GLY A 618 49.88 -14.60 -7.54
CA GLY A 618 50.19 -13.45 -6.70
C GLY A 618 48.94 -12.74 -6.18
N HIS A 619 48.66 -12.82 -4.88
CA HIS A 619 47.57 -12.08 -4.25
C HIS A 619 47.89 -10.57 -4.13
N PRO A 620 46.92 -9.66 -4.37
CA PRO A 620 47.10 -8.23 -4.16
C PRO A 620 47.43 -7.86 -2.70
N ASP A 621 48.29 -6.86 -2.49
CA ASP A 621 48.52 -6.30 -1.14
C ASP A 621 47.34 -5.39 -0.73
N TYR A 622 46.35 -5.99 -0.07
CA TYR A 622 45.20 -5.27 0.49
C TYR A 622 45.58 -4.24 1.56
N ALA A 623 46.75 -4.33 2.22
CA ALA A 623 47.20 -3.33 3.18
C ALA A 623 47.82 -2.11 2.50
N GLU A 624 48.51 -2.30 1.36
CA GLU A 624 48.93 -1.19 0.50
C GLU A 624 47.71 -0.50 -0.13
N ALA A 625 46.79 -1.27 -0.70
CA ALA A 625 45.53 -0.76 -1.27
C ALA A 625 44.70 0.01 -0.22
N LEU A 626 44.60 -0.50 1.02
CA LEU A 626 43.93 0.19 2.13
C LEU A 626 44.53 1.57 2.40
N GLY A 627 45.87 1.68 2.42
CA GLY A 627 46.56 2.96 2.62
C GLY A 627 46.24 3.96 1.51
N LYS A 628 46.21 3.50 0.25
CA LYS A 628 45.86 4.33 -0.91
C LYS A 628 44.39 4.75 -0.88
N ALA A 629 43.46 3.83 -0.64
CA ALA A 629 42.02 4.10 -0.58
C ALA A 629 41.63 5.13 0.50
N ILE A 630 42.39 5.21 1.60
CA ILE A 630 42.24 6.28 2.62
C ILE A 630 42.90 7.59 2.17
N LEU A 631 44.08 7.53 1.54
CA LEU A 631 44.80 8.72 1.04
C LEU A 631 43.99 9.53 0.02
N PHE A 632 43.24 8.85 -0.85
CA PHE A 632 42.29 9.45 -1.81
C PHE A 632 41.44 10.58 -1.19
N PHE A 633 40.91 10.38 0.04
CA PHE A 633 40.06 11.40 0.67
C PHE A 633 40.79 12.74 0.89
N GLN A 634 42.12 12.77 1.02
CA GLN A 634 42.86 14.03 1.11
C GLN A 634 42.80 14.83 -0.21
N GLY A 635 42.74 14.14 -1.37
CA GLY A 635 42.59 14.77 -2.68
C GLY A 635 41.21 15.38 -2.94
N GLN A 636 40.15 14.86 -2.31
CA GLN A 636 38.78 15.38 -2.43
C GLN A 636 38.49 16.62 -1.54
N ARG A 637 39.40 17.04 -0.65
CA ARG A 637 39.08 18.06 0.37
C ARG A 637 38.74 19.44 -0.24
N SER A 638 37.68 20.07 0.27
CA SER A 638 37.40 21.50 0.09
C SER A 638 37.69 22.27 1.39
N GLY A 639 37.89 23.59 1.33
CA GLY A 639 38.20 24.46 2.46
C GLY A 639 39.69 24.75 2.65
N GLN A 640 40.05 25.26 3.83
CA GLN A 640 41.44 25.47 4.23
C GLN A 640 42.09 24.13 4.63
N LEU A 641 43.06 23.65 3.85
CA LEU A 641 43.60 22.29 4.00
C LEU A 641 44.64 22.18 5.13
N PRO A 642 44.79 21.02 5.79
CA PRO A 642 45.80 20.83 6.83
C PRO A 642 47.22 20.90 6.26
N PRO A 643 48.17 21.60 6.91
CA PRO A 643 49.54 21.77 6.42
C PRO A 643 50.37 20.47 6.49
N ASP A 644 49.87 19.45 7.20
CA ASP A 644 50.48 18.14 7.39
C ASP A 644 49.91 17.04 6.48
N GLN A 645 49.03 17.38 5.53
CA GLN A 645 48.46 16.40 4.61
C GLN A 645 49.50 15.87 3.60
N ALA A 646 49.38 14.60 3.21
CA ALA A 646 50.30 13.93 2.29
C ALA A 646 49.99 14.19 0.80
N VAL A 647 48.80 14.69 0.48
CA VAL A 647 48.46 15.16 -0.88
C VAL A 647 48.92 16.61 -1.05
N THR A 648 50.10 16.78 -1.64
CA THR A 648 50.79 18.07 -1.82
C THR A 648 50.38 18.84 -3.09
N TRP A 649 49.63 18.21 -4.01
CA TRP A 649 49.17 18.84 -5.26
C TRP A 649 47.80 19.56 -5.14
N ARG A 650 47.17 19.49 -3.97
CA ARG A 650 45.96 20.26 -3.60
C ARG A 650 46.35 21.48 -2.74
N SER A 651 45.54 22.53 -2.80
CA SER A 651 45.68 23.72 -1.93
C SER A 651 44.30 24.21 -1.46
N ASN A 652 44.28 25.30 -0.71
CA ASN A 652 43.04 25.86 -0.14
C ASN A 652 42.04 26.21 -1.25
N SER A 653 40.79 25.76 -1.09
CA SER A 653 39.71 25.99 -2.06
C SER A 653 38.39 26.30 -1.34
N GLY A 654 37.40 26.89 -2.03
CA GLY A 654 36.05 27.07 -1.48
C GLY A 654 35.97 27.91 -0.22
N LEU A 655 36.91 28.85 -0.03
CA LEU A 655 37.04 29.64 1.21
C LEU A 655 35.88 30.62 1.45
N SER A 656 35.03 30.84 0.45
CA SER A 656 33.81 31.65 0.50
C SER A 656 32.51 30.82 0.61
N ASP A 657 32.60 29.48 0.66
CA ASP A 657 31.45 28.58 0.74
C ASP A 657 30.53 28.95 1.92
N GLY A 658 29.25 29.22 1.63
CA GLY A 658 28.25 29.62 2.64
C GLY A 658 28.09 31.14 2.84
N SER A 659 29.06 31.96 2.41
CA SER A 659 29.06 33.41 2.67
C SER A 659 27.82 34.14 2.17
N ALA A 660 27.30 33.78 0.98
CA ALA A 660 26.07 34.33 0.42
C ALA A 660 24.80 34.01 1.24
N ALA A 661 24.85 33.00 2.12
CA ALA A 661 23.81 32.63 3.06
C ALA A 661 24.15 33.01 4.52
N ASN A 662 25.20 33.83 4.73
CA ASN A 662 25.69 34.28 6.03
C ASN A 662 26.07 33.13 7.00
N VAL A 663 26.67 32.07 6.47
CA VAL A 663 27.16 30.89 7.21
C VAL A 663 28.54 30.46 6.72
N ASP A 664 29.29 29.72 7.54
CA ASP A 664 30.55 29.08 7.16
C ASP A 664 30.28 27.64 6.69
N LEU A 665 30.25 27.41 5.39
CA LEU A 665 30.17 26.07 4.79
C LEU A 665 31.53 25.62 4.22
N THR A 666 32.64 26.23 4.64
CA THR A 666 34.00 25.79 4.24
C THR A 666 34.32 24.41 4.84
N GLY A 667 35.16 23.63 4.15
CA GLY A 667 35.48 22.25 4.54
C GLY A 667 34.74 21.22 3.68
N GLY A 668 34.75 19.95 4.14
CA GLY A 668 34.04 18.86 3.48
C GLY A 668 34.77 18.31 2.25
N TYR A 669 34.04 17.57 1.42
CA TYR A 669 34.58 16.90 0.24
C TYR A 669 33.85 17.33 -1.03
N TYR A 670 34.59 17.50 -2.11
CA TYR A 670 34.04 17.44 -3.46
C TYR A 670 33.62 16.00 -3.78
N ASP A 671 32.49 15.82 -4.46
CA ASP A 671 31.85 14.50 -4.54
C ASP A 671 32.59 13.51 -5.45
N ALA A 672 32.96 13.99 -6.65
CA ALA A 672 33.50 13.16 -7.72
C ALA A 672 34.68 13.87 -8.45
N GLY A 673 34.61 14.02 -9.77
CA GLY A 673 35.58 14.73 -10.59
C GLY A 673 35.36 16.24 -10.72
N ASP A 674 34.34 16.76 -10.03
CA ASP A 674 33.87 18.14 -10.04
C ASP A 674 34.24 18.92 -8.78
N ASN A 675 33.85 20.19 -8.72
CA ASN A 675 34.07 21.06 -7.58
C ASN A 675 32.77 21.26 -6.76
N VAL A 676 31.70 20.48 -7.00
CA VAL A 676 30.43 20.56 -6.26
C VAL A 676 30.48 19.73 -4.97
N LYS A 677 29.78 20.22 -3.94
CA LYS A 677 29.66 19.56 -2.62
C LYS A 677 28.25 19.02 -2.41
N PHE A 678 27.91 17.91 -3.06
CA PHE A 678 26.62 17.23 -2.89
C PHE A 678 26.53 16.55 -1.51
N GLY A 679 25.63 17.05 -0.64
CA GLY A 679 25.53 16.59 0.74
C GLY A 679 25.08 15.14 0.91
N PHE A 680 24.23 14.63 0.01
CA PHE A 680 23.65 13.29 0.09
C PHE A 680 24.68 12.16 -0.13
N PRO A 681 25.41 12.10 -1.27
CA PRO A 681 26.49 11.12 -1.45
C PRO A 681 27.69 11.34 -0.50
N MET A 682 27.97 12.59 -0.08
CA MET A 682 28.98 12.87 0.94
C MET A 682 28.60 12.31 2.32
N ALA A 683 27.32 12.43 2.71
CA ALA A 683 26.81 11.84 3.95
C ALA A 683 26.92 10.31 3.89
N PHE A 684 26.46 9.66 2.82
CA PHE A 684 26.60 8.21 2.64
C PHE A 684 28.07 7.76 2.73
N SER A 685 28.99 8.51 2.09
CA SER A 685 30.42 8.26 2.17
C SER A 685 30.94 8.31 3.61
N MET A 686 30.48 9.26 4.42
CA MET A 686 30.85 9.35 5.84
C MET A 686 30.19 8.27 6.70
N THR A 687 28.98 7.82 6.38
CA THR A 687 28.35 6.66 7.03
C THR A 687 29.13 5.37 6.73
N MET A 688 29.48 5.12 5.47
CA MET A 688 30.22 3.93 5.05
C MET A 688 31.67 3.90 5.54
N LEU A 689 32.35 5.05 5.55
CA LEU A 689 33.70 5.16 6.12
C LEU A 689 33.68 5.00 7.65
N SER A 690 32.65 5.52 8.33
CA SER A 690 32.42 5.28 9.75
C SER A 690 32.16 3.80 10.04
N TRP A 691 31.28 3.14 9.28
CA TRP A 691 31.00 1.70 9.43
C TRP A 691 32.26 0.86 9.22
N SER A 692 33.08 1.21 8.22
CA SER A 692 34.39 0.59 7.96
C SER A 692 35.33 0.67 9.17
N VAL A 693 35.42 1.82 9.84
CA VAL A 693 36.21 1.97 11.07
C VAL A 693 35.60 1.19 12.24
N LEU A 694 34.28 1.17 12.38
CA LEU A 694 33.57 0.47 13.46
C LEU A 694 33.68 -1.07 13.37
N GLU A 695 33.51 -1.65 12.18
CA GLU A 695 33.57 -3.11 12.00
C GLU A 695 34.97 -3.64 11.71
N HIS A 696 35.86 -2.85 11.10
CA HIS A 696 37.16 -3.32 10.62
C HIS A 696 38.37 -2.49 11.10
N GLY A 697 38.18 -1.42 11.88
CA GLY A 697 39.27 -0.58 12.42
C GLY A 697 40.34 -1.36 13.20
N GLY A 698 39.96 -2.42 13.93
CA GLY A 698 40.91 -3.30 14.61
C GLY A 698 41.89 -4.06 13.68
N LYS A 699 41.58 -4.15 12.38
CA LYS A 699 42.48 -4.70 11.35
C LYS A 699 43.33 -3.62 10.65
N MET A 700 42.95 -2.34 10.73
CA MET A 700 43.62 -1.22 10.05
C MET A 700 44.98 -0.84 10.67
N LYS A 701 45.24 -1.23 11.94
CA LYS A 701 46.44 -0.82 12.70
C LYS A 701 46.60 0.71 12.70
N ALA A 702 47.80 1.24 12.44
CA ALA A 702 48.06 2.68 12.36
C ALA A 702 47.13 3.43 11.38
N ARG A 703 46.68 2.78 10.29
CA ARG A 703 45.74 3.38 9.31
C ARG A 703 44.37 3.70 9.90
N VAL A 704 44.03 3.22 11.10
CA VAL A 704 42.81 3.64 11.81
C VAL A 704 42.84 5.12 12.20
N HIS A 705 44.03 5.72 12.36
CA HIS A 705 44.18 7.15 12.60
C HIS A 705 43.90 7.95 11.33
N ASP A 706 44.51 7.55 10.21
CA ASP A 706 44.29 8.13 8.88
C ASP A 706 42.80 8.06 8.48
N ALA A 707 42.17 6.90 8.64
CA ALA A 707 40.73 6.71 8.38
C ALA A 707 39.85 7.56 9.30
N ARG A 708 40.18 7.66 10.60
CA ARG A 708 39.47 8.53 11.54
C ARG A 708 39.62 10.01 11.19
N ALA A 709 40.78 10.44 10.68
CA ALA A 709 40.99 11.82 10.24
C ALA A 709 40.14 12.16 9.00
N ALA A 710 39.94 11.21 8.08
CA ALA A 710 39.01 11.36 6.97
C ALA A 710 37.55 11.41 7.44
N VAL A 711 37.11 10.52 8.34
CA VAL A 711 35.76 10.60 8.95
C VAL A 711 35.56 11.95 9.65
N ARG A 712 36.57 12.46 10.38
CA ARG A 712 36.48 13.77 11.06
C ARG A 712 36.20 14.90 10.06
N TRP A 713 36.91 14.91 8.94
CA TRP A 713 36.84 16.00 7.95
C TRP A 713 35.44 16.17 7.35
N GLY A 714 34.81 15.07 6.93
CA GLY A 714 33.43 15.11 6.45
C GLY A 714 32.42 15.33 7.57
N ALA A 715 32.61 14.72 8.75
CA ALA A 715 31.71 14.91 9.89
C ALA A 715 31.73 16.34 10.45
N ASP A 716 32.87 17.05 10.43
CA ASP A 716 32.97 18.46 10.79
C ASP A 716 32.18 19.36 9.82
N TYR A 717 32.21 19.06 8.51
CA TYR A 717 31.38 19.76 7.52
C TYR A 717 29.89 19.45 7.65
N LEU A 718 29.51 18.18 7.81
CA LEU A 718 28.11 17.80 8.03
C LEU A 718 27.56 18.39 9.34
N LEU A 719 28.39 18.54 10.38
CA LEU A 719 28.04 19.24 11.61
C LEU A 719 27.83 20.75 11.36
N LYS A 720 28.75 21.43 10.65
CA LYS A 720 28.56 22.83 10.21
C LYS A 720 27.25 23.00 9.42
N ALA A 721 26.97 22.09 8.49
CA ALA A 721 25.79 22.12 7.64
C ALA A 721 24.47 21.87 8.41
N ALA A 722 24.53 21.13 9.52
CA ALA A 722 23.37 20.80 10.34
C ALA A 722 23.06 21.81 11.47
N THR A 723 24.08 22.50 12.03
CA THR A 723 23.89 23.26 13.29
C THR A 723 24.00 24.78 13.18
N GLN A 724 24.27 25.35 12.00
CA GLN A 724 24.44 26.80 11.85
C GLN A 724 23.13 27.60 11.73
N THR A 725 22.01 26.97 11.39
CA THR A 725 20.70 27.63 11.34
C THR A 725 19.64 26.66 11.85
N PRO A 726 19.02 26.93 13.02
CA PRO A 726 18.03 26.02 13.60
C PRO A 726 16.87 25.71 12.65
N GLY A 727 16.58 24.42 12.46
CA GLY A 727 15.51 23.95 11.57
C GLY A 727 15.88 23.89 10.07
N THR A 728 17.14 24.18 9.72
CA THR A 728 17.66 24.14 8.34
C THR A 728 18.90 23.25 8.26
N LEU A 729 18.92 22.33 7.29
CA LEU A 729 20.11 21.56 6.91
C LEU A 729 20.62 22.08 5.57
N TYR A 730 21.90 22.43 5.47
CA TYR A 730 22.54 22.73 4.19
C TYR A 730 22.93 21.44 3.46
N VAL A 731 22.53 21.31 2.19
CA VAL A 731 22.59 20.05 1.42
C VAL A 731 23.42 20.13 0.14
N GLY A 732 23.85 21.33 -0.26
CA GLY A 732 24.68 21.52 -1.45
C GLY A 732 25.43 22.84 -1.43
N VAL A 733 26.66 22.87 -1.96
CA VAL A 733 27.40 24.11 -2.27
C VAL A 733 28.07 24.01 -3.65
N GLY A 734 27.65 24.88 -4.57
CA GLY A 734 28.00 24.86 -5.99
C GLY A 734 26.77 24.73 -6.88
N ASP A 735 26.61 25.63 -7.85
CA ASP A 735 25.66 25.48 -8.95
C ASP A 735 26.15 24.38 -9.91
N PRO A 736 25.48 23.21 -10.00
CA PRO A 736 26.02 22.07 -10.73
C PRO A 736 26.23 22.37 -12.21
N ASP A 737 25.25 23.03 -12.84
CA ASP A 737 25.32 23.33 -14.26
C ASP A 737 26.47 24.31 -14.58
N ALA A 738 26.81 25.24 -13.69
CA ALA A 738 27.93 26.15 -13.88
C ALA A 738 29.29 25.48 -13.61
N ASP A 739 29.40 24.73 -12.51
CA ASP A 739 30.58 23.92 -12.16
C ASP A 739 30.89 22.90 -13.29
N HIS A 740 29.85 22.32 -13.90
CA HIS A 740 29.94 21.35 -15.00
C HIS A 740 30.10 21.97 -16.39
N ARG A 741 29.90 23.29 -16.55
CA ARG A 741 30.30 24.06 -17.74
C ARG A 741 31.76 24.50 -17.74
N CYS A 742 32.50 24.26 -16.65
CA CYS A 742 33.88 24.71 -16.47
C CYS A 742 34.83 23.58 -16.05
N TRP A 743 36.02 23.55 -16.65
CA TRP A 743 37.05 22.56 -16.32
C TRP A 743 38.22 23.19 -15.55
N GLU A 744 37.88 23.84 -14.44
CA GLU A 744 38.78 24.66 -13.61
C GLU A 744 39.28 23.95 -12.35
N ARG A 745 40.42 24.40 -11.81
CA ARG A 745 40.94 23.87 -10.55
C ARG A 745 40.03 24.33 -9.40
N PRO A 746 39.75 23.52 -8.36
CA PRO A 746 39.02 23.99 -7.19
C PRO A 746 39.73 25.15 -6.47
N GLU A 747 41.05 25.24 -6.61
CA GLU A 747 41.87 26.39 -6.17
C GLU A 747 41.63 27.68 -6.98
N ASP A 748 41.23 27.58 -8.25
CA ASP A 748 41.00 28.68 -9.19
C ASP A 748 39.53 29.10 -9.31
N MET A 749 38.60 28.25 -8.85
CA MET A 749 37.19 28.27 -9.29
C MET A 749 36.49 29.62 -9.09
N ASP A 750 35.97 30.18 -10.18
CA ASP A 750 35.16 31.41 -10.18
C ASP A 750 33.64 31.13 -10.37
N THR A 751 33.29 29.87 -10.61
CA THR A 751 31.90 29.41 -10.77
C THR A 751 31.01 29.68 -9.54
N PRO A 752 29.71 29.96 -9.72
CA PRO A 752 28.78 30.25 -8.63
C PRO A 752 28.70 29.16 -7.54
N ARG A 753 29.17 29.48 -6.34
CA ARG A 753 29.15 28.61 -5.15
C ARG A 753 27.78 28.65 -4.44
N THR A 754 26.71 28.44 -5.21
CA THR A 754 25.31 28.52 -4.76
C THR A 754 25.04 27.58 -3.58
N VAL A 755 24.35 28.08 -2.56
CA VAL A 755 24.05 27.32 -1.33
C VAL A 755 22.62 26.76 -1.39
N TYR A 756 22.49 25.44 -1.22
CA TYR A 756 21.22 24.72 -1.20
C TYR A 756 20.94 24.21 0.21
N SER A 757 19.67 24.24 0.63
CA SER A 757 19.26 23.80 1.96
C SER A 757 17.85 23.21 1.97
N VAL A 758 17.57 22.37 2.96
CA VAL A 758 16.25 21.80 3.25
C VAL A 758 15.80 22.21 4.66
N SER A 759 14.49 22.31 4.84
CA SER A 759 13.84 22.73 6.08
C SER A 759 12.46 22.08 6.23
N ALA A 760 11.75 22.37 7.32
CA ALA A 760 10.37 21.92 7.50
C ALA A 760 9.41 22.48 6.42
N SER A 761 9.75 23.59 5.74
CA SER A 761 8.96 24.19 4.64
C SER A 761 9.50 23.87 3.24
N ALA A 762 10.75 23.41 3.12
CA ALA A 762 11.38 22.94 1.89
C ALA A 762 11.97 21.54 2.14
N PRO A 763 11.16 20.48 2.13
CA PRO A 763 11.55 19.16 2.67
C PRO A 763 12.58 18.41 1.82
N GLY A 764 13.42 17.61 2.49
CA GLY A 764 14.33 16.62 1.90
C GLY A 764 14.70 15.55 2.92
N SER A 765 13.80 14.58 3.11
CA SER A 765 13.88 13.56 4.16
C SER A 765 14.97 12.50 3.91
N ASP A 766 15.35 12.32 2.66
CA ASP A 766 16.44 11.47 2.18
C ASP A 766 17.82 11.99 2.63
N VAL A 767 18.22 13.17 2.15
CA VAL A 767 19.51 13.79 2.47
C VAL A 767 19.62 14.13 3.97
N ALA A 768 18.51 14.48 4.62
CA ALA A 768 18.47 14.62 6.07
C ALA A 768 18.64 13.27 6.79
N GLY A 769 17.95 12.21 6.34
CA GLY A 769 18.10 10.86 6.89
C GLY A 769 19.54 10.33 6.80
N GLU A 770 20.17 10.44 5.62
CA GLU A 770 21.57 10.02 5.45
C GLU A 770 22.54 10.91 6.24
N THR A 771 22.28 12.22 6.36
CA THR A 771 23.09 13.10 7.22
C THR A 771 22.98 12.71 8.70
N ALA A 772 21.78 12.37 9.17
CA ALA A 772 21.57 11.83 10.51
C ALA A 772 22.29 10.47 10.71
N ALA A 773 22.26 9.58 9.71
CA ALA A 773 23.02 8.32 9.71
C ALA A 773 24.53 8.56 9.83
N ALA A 774 25.07 9.47 9.02
CA ALA A 774 26.50 9.82 8.99
C ALA A 774 26.99 10.39 10.32
N LEU A 775 26.26 11.37 10.88
CA LEU A 775 26.57 11.97 12.17
C LEU A 775 26.43 10.95 13.32
N ALA A 776 25.42 10.08 13.28
CA ALA A 776 25.25 9.01 14.26
C ALA A 776 26.39 7.99 14.21
N ALA A 777 26.77 7.51 13.02
CA ALA A 777 27.87 6.57 12.82
C ALA A 777 29.23 7.17 13.23
N ALA A 778 29.52 8.41 12.82
CA ALA A 778 30.71 9.14 13.23
C ALA A 778 30.75 9.33 14.76
N SER A 779 29.61 9.61 15.41
CA SER A 779 29.54 9.71 16.88
C SER A 779 30.04 8.45 17.60
N MET A 780 29.91 7.27 16.98
CA MET A 780 30.42 6.01 17.52
C MET A 780 31.94 5.88 17.31
N VAL A 781 32.46 6.30 16.15
CA VAL A 781 33.91 6.29 15.84
C VAL A 781 34.72 7.14 16.83
N PHE A 782 34.17 8.30 17.23
CA PHE A 782 34.84 9.22 18.17
C PHE A 782 34.52 8.93 19.65
N ARG A 783 33.65 7.97 19.97
CA ARG A 783 33.10 7.77 21.33
C ARG A 783 34.13 7.65 22.45
N ALA A 784 35.26 7.01 22.17
CA ALA A 784 36.38 6.88 23.11
C ALA A 784 37.54 7.84 22.81
N ALA A 785 37.64 8.36 21.58
CA ALA A 785 38.78 9.17 21.13
C ALA A 785 38.58 10.69 21.32
N ASP A 786 37.34 11.16 21.19
CA ASP A 786 36.92 12.54 21.47
C ASP A 786 35.45 12.49 21.97
N PRO A 787 35.22 12.19 23.27
CA PRO A 787 33.87 12.04 23.82
C PRO A 787 33.03 13.33 23.77
N ALA A 788 33.66 14.50 23.70
CA ALA A 788 32.97 15.79 23.62
C ALA A 788 32.44 16.04 22.19
N TYR A 789 33.25 15.76 21.18
CA TYR A 789 32.84 15.76 19.78
C TYR A 789 31.80 14.67 19.48
N SER A 790 32.00 13.45 20.00
CA SER A 790 31.02 12.35 19.92
C SER A 790 29.62 12.77 20.40
N ARG A 791 29.52 13.50 21.51
CA ARG A 791 28.22 14.03 22.00
C ARG A 791 27.62 15.10 21.08
N ARG A 792 28.44 15.99 20.50
CA ARG A 792 27.96 17.00 19.54
C ARG A 792 27.41 16.37 18.25
N LEU A 793 28.14 15.39 17.69
CA LEU A 793 27.68 14.63 16.52
C LEU A 793 26.37 13.89 16.81
N LEU A 794 26.23 13.23 17.97
CA LEU A 794 25.00 12.52 18.33
C LEU A 794 23.81 13.42 18.67
N ALA A 795 24.06 14.68 19.08
CA ALA A 795 22.99 15.68 19.23
C ALA A 795 22.48 16.09 17.85
N ALA A 796 23.36 16.61 16.97
CA ALA A 796 23.00 17.00 15.62
C ALA A 796 22.37 15.87 14.80
N ALA A 797 22.81 14.62 14.98
CA ALA A 797 22.20 13.44 14.35
C ALA A 797 20.72 13.21 14.75
N ARG A 798 20.31 13.63 15.95
CA ARG A 798 18.91 13.59 16.39
C ARG A 798 18.13 14.77 15.83
N ASP A 799 18.67 15.97 15.95
CA ASP A 799 18.03 17.20 15.47
C ASP A 799 17.75 17.12 13.95
N VAL A 800 18.69 16.57 13.17
CA VAL A 800 18.53 16.32 11.73
C VAL A 800 17.56 15.17 11.43
N MET A 801 17.48 14.13 12.29
CA MET A 801 16.47 13.08 12.14
C MET A 801 15.05 13.59 12.40
N GLU A 802 14.87 14.48 13.38
CA GLU A 802 13.59 15.14 13.64
C GLU A 802 13.19 16.03 12.46
N LEU A 803 14.14 16.73 11.83
CA LEU A 803 13.92 17.43 10.56
C LEU A 803 13.53 16.47 9.42
N ALA A 804 14.26 15.36 9.23
CA ALA A 804 13.99 14.36 8.20
C ALA A 804 12.56 13.79 8.31
N LEU A 805 12.15 13.45 9.54
CA LEU A 805 10.81 12.97 9.84
C LEU A 805 9.76 14.04 9.57
N ALA A 806 9.92 15.26 10.11
CA ALA A 806 8.98 16.37 9.89
C ALA A 806 8.81 16.75 8.41
N SER A 807 9.91 16.71 7.64
CA SER A 807 9.90 16.89 6.18
C SER A 807 9.02 15.86 5.47
N SER A 808 9.08 14.57 5.88
CA SER A 808 8.27 13.50 5.27
C SER A 808 6.76 13.71 5.50
N TRP A 809 6.34 14.17 6.68
CA TRP A 809 4.94 14.51 6.98
C TRP A 809 4.42 15.70 6.15
N ASN A 810 5.25 16.72 5.91
CA ASN A 810 4.83 17.89 5.13
C ASN A 810 4.78 17.62 3.62
N ALA A 811 5.69 16.80 3.08
CA ALA A 811 5.68 16.41 1.66
C ALA A 811 4.39 15.68 1.26
N VAL A 812 3.82 14.86 2.16
CA VAL A 812 2.52 14.18 1.97
C VAL A 812 1.35 15.18 1.91
N ARG A 813 1.53 16.41 2.40
CA ARG A 813 0.47 17.40 2.62
C ARG A 813 0.35 18.45 1.51
N THR A 814 1.39 18.64 0.70
CA THR A 814 1.44 19.63 -0.40
C THR A 814 1.49 18.94 -1.76
N ARG A 815 0.51 19.23 -2.63
CA ARG A 815 0.20 18.41 -3.82
C ARG A 815 1.30 18.37 -4.91
N ALA A 816 1.45 17.17 -5.48
CA ALA A 816 1.82 16.85 -6.86
C ALA A 816 3.27 17.04 -7.34
N ASN A 817 3.66 16.17 -8.28
CA ASN A 817 4.83 16.24 -9.17
C ASN A 817 6.25 16.04 -8.59
N VAL A 818 6.42 15.47 -7.39
CA VAL A 818 7.69 14.79 -7.05
C VAL A 818 7.64 13.35 -7.57
N ARG A 819 8.26 13.09 -8.73
CA ARG A 819 8.52 11.71 -9.21
C ARG A 819 9.82 11.20 -8.60
N GLY A 820 9.73 10.69 -7.38
CA GLY A 820 10.78 10.00 -6.66
C GLY A 820 10.15 8.98 -5.72
N HIS A 821 10.88 7.94 -5.32
CA HIS A 821 10.35 6.94 -4.40
C HIS A 821 10.14 7.55 -3.01
N VAL A 822 9.06 7.14 -2.32
CA VAL A 822 8.79 7.62 -0.95
C VAL A 822 9.91 7.14 -0.04
N HIS A 823 10.69 8.09 0.50
CA HIS A 823 11.98 7.97 1.19
C HIS A 823 11.98 7.11 2.48
N GLY A 824 11.66 5.83 2.34
CA GLY A 824 11.53 4.91 3.47
C GLY A 824 12.88 4.42 4.00
N ASP A 825 13.87 4.26 3.13
CA ASP A 825 15.09 3.54 3.49
C ASP A 825 16.23 4.38 4.06
N GLU A 826 16.33 5.69 3.76
CA GLU A 826 17.15 6.60 4.57
C GLU A 826 16.63 6.68 5.99
N LEU A 827 15.31 6.78 6.17
CA LEU A 827 14.69 6.85 7.49
C LEU A 827 14.88 5.53 8.26
N LEU A 828 14.84 4.37 7.60
CA LEU A 828 15.20 3.07 8.19
C LEU A 828 16.68 3.02 8.59
N TRP A 829 17.56 3.47 7.70
CA TRP A 829 19.02 3.46 7.85
C TRP A 829 19.52 4.40 8.94
N ALA A 830 19.04 5.65 8.95
CA ALA A 830 19.25 6.63 10.00
C ALA A 830 18.81 6.10 11.35
N SER A 831 17.63 5.46 11.42
CA SER A 831 17.13 4.82 12.64
C SER A 831 18.01 3.67 13.10
N ALA A 832 18.54 2.86 12.18
CA ALA A 832 19.46 1.77 12.52
C ALA A 832 20.77 2.31 13.13
N TRP A 833 21.32 3.39 12.56
CA TRP A 833 22.50 4.07 13.10
C TRP A 833 22.24 4.78 14.42
N LEU A 834 21.12 5.49 14.55
CA LEU A 834 20.73 6.18 15.79
C LEU A 834 20.42 5.18 16.92
N LEU A 835 19.86 4.00 16.63
CA LEU A 835 19.72 2.91 17.60
C LEU A 835 21.09 2.44 18.11
N TRP A 836 22.04 2.13 17.20
CA TRP A 836 23.39 1.71 17.57
C TRP A 836 24.17 2.80 18.32
N ALA A 837 24.00 4.06 17.92
CA ALA A 837 24.69 5.20 18.49
C ALA A 837 24.10 5.60 19.85
N SER A 838 22.80 5.84 19.96
CA SER A 838 22.18 6.33 21.20
C SER A 838 21.86 5.22 22.21
N LYS A 839 21.71 3.98 21.75
CA LYS A 839 21.07 2.85 22.47
C LYS A 839 19.60 3.08 22.83
N ASP A 840 18.96 4.15 22.35
CA ASP A 840 17.54 4.38 22.57
C ASP A 840 16.70 3.39 21.74
N SER A 841 15.89 2.59 22.44
CA SER A 841 15.00 1.62 21.83
C SER A 841 13.84 2.25 21.05
N SER A 842 13.62 3.57 21.14
CA SER A 842 12.67 4.30 20.29
C SER A 842 12.86 4.03 18.80
N TYR A 843 14.12 3.91 18.34
CA TYR A 843 14.47 3.73 16.93
C TYR A 843 14.15 2.32 16.38
N LEU A 844 13.99 1.31 17.24
CA LEU A 844 13.32 0.04 16.85
C LEU A 844 11.91 0.33 16.28
N GLY A 845 11.32 1.43 16.74
CA GLY A 845 10.01 1.95 16.34
C GLY A 845 9.91 2.46 14.90
N CYS A 846 10.99 2.50 14.13
CA CYS A 846 10.93 2.77 12.69
C CYS A 846 11.02 1.47 11.84
N PHE A 847 11.50 0.36 12.41
CA PHE A 847 11.94 -0.80 11.62
C PHE A 847 10.80 -1.60 11.00
N TYR A 848 9.70 -1.83 11.73
CA TYR A 848 8.58 -2.66 11.27
C TYR A 848 7.68 -2.00 10.19
N SER A 849 7.90 -0.72 9.86
CA SER A 849 7.08 0.05 8.90
C SER A 849 7.88 0.59 7.73
N LEU A 850 9.18 0.80 7.90
CA LEU A 850 10.09 1.19 6.83
C LEU A 850 10.87 -0.02 6.28
N GLY A 851 11.00 -1.10 7.05
CA GLY A 851 11.57 -2.40 6.64
C GLY A 851 10.66 -3.22 5.74
N GLY A 852 9.96 -2.59 4.80
CA GLY A 852 9.02 -3.22 3.87
C GLY A 852 9.67 -4.36 3.07
N ASN A 853 8.88 -5.34 2.65
CA ASN A 853 9.37 -6.56 2.00
C ASN A 853 9.71 -6.35 0.51
N HIS A 854 10.44 -5.29 0.22
CA HIS A 854 10.93 -4.97 -1.12
C HIS A 854 12.10 -5.90 -1.48
N SER A 855 11.94 -6.52 -2.64
CA SER A 855 12.98 -7.16 -3.44
C SER A 855 14.11 -6.16 -3.72
N VAL A 856 15.32 -6.38 -3.19
CA VAL A 856 16.49 -5.55 -3.50
C VAL A 856 17.72 -6.42 -3.74
N ASP A 857 18.53 -6.00 -4.71
CA ASP A 857 19.78 -6.63 -5.11
C ASP A 857 20.89 -5.59 -5.39
N MET A 858 20.73 -4.38 -4.85
CA MET A 858 21.65 -3.25 -4.93
C MET A 858 21.81 -2.57 -3.56
N PHE A 859 22.88 -1.78 -3.43
CA PHE A 859 23.17 -0.92 -2.27
C PHE A 859 24.02 0.27 -2.79
N SER A 860 23.66 1.50 -2.47
CA SER A 860 24.34 2.71 -3.00
C SER A 860 24.10 3.92 -2.10
N TRP A 861 24.61 5.09 -2.52
CA TRP A 861 24.25 6.37 -1.92
C TRP A 861 22.75 6.72 -2.07
N ASP A 862 22.04 6.01 -2.95
CA ASP A 862 20.60 6.15 -3.18
C ASP A 862 19.79 5.04 -2.49
N ASN A 863 20.13 3.75 -2.62
CA ASN A 863 19.38 2.66 -1.97
C ASN A 863 20.12 2.08 -0.75
N LYS A 864 19.50 2.14 0.44
CA LYS A 864 20.07 1.72 1.74
C LYS A 864 19.44 0.46 2.33
N LEU A 865 18.38 -0.09 1.74
CA LEU A 865 17.64 -1.24 2.30
C LEU A 865 18.55 -2.43 2.63
N ALA A 866 19.43 -2.82 1.69
CA ALA A 866 20.38 -3.92 1.92
C ALA A 866 21.38 -3.63 3.05
N GLY A 867 21.89 -2.40 3.13
CA GLY A 867 22.79 -1.95 4.20
C GLY A 867 22.13 -1.97 5.57
N ALA A 868 20.90 -1.43 5.68
CA ALA A 868 20.13 -1.44 6.92
C ALA A 868 19.82 -2.88 7.39
N ARG A 869 19.37 -3.75 6.47
CA ARG A 869 19.13 -5.19 6.76
C ARG A 869 20.38 -5.88 7.29
N VAL A 870 21.55 -5.67 6.67
CA VAL A 870 22.83 -6.22 7.15
C VAL A 870 23.23 -5.61 8.50
N LEU A 871 23.12 -4.30 8.71
CA LEU A 871 23.46 -3.64 9.97
C LEU A 871 22.59 -4.14 11.16
N LEU A 872 21.32 -4.44 10.92
CA LEU A 872 20.39 -4.97 11.91
C LEU A 872 20.58 -6.49 12.14
N SER A 873 20.89 -7.25 11.09
CA SER A 873 21.16 -8.70 11.19
C SER A 873 22.27 -9.04 12.19
N ARG A 874 23.21 -8.11 12.42
CA ARG A 874 24.26 -8.23 13.46
C ARG A 874 23.67 -8.51 14.84
N ARG A 875 22.56 -7.86 15.21
CA ARG A 875 21.92 -8.08 16.52
C ARG A 875 21.36 -9.50 16.63
N ALA A 876 20.75 -10.01 15.57
CA ALA A 876 20.27 -11.40 15.53
C ALA A 876 21.45 -12.39 15.63
N LEU A 877 22.40 -12.32 14.68
CA LEU A 877 23.51 -13.27 14.57
C LEU A 877 24.50 -13.22 15.74
N VAL A 878 24.89 -12.03 16.18
CA VAL A 878 26.02 -11.84 17.12
C VAL A 878 25.56 -11.50 18.54
N ASN A 879 24.38 -10.91 18.71
CA ASN A 879 23.83 -10.57 20.03
C ASN A 879 22.66 -11.49 20.46
N GLY A 880 22.21 -12.43 19.63
CA GLY A 880 21.12 -13.36 19.95
C GLY A 880 19.73 -12.71 19.99
N ASP A 881 19.57 -11.53 19.38
CA ASP A 881 18.33 -10.75 19.41
C ASP A 881 17.32 -11.28 18.39
N THR A 882 16.44 -12.16 18.86
CA THR A 882 15.41 -12.81 18.05
C THR A 882 14.39 -11.84 17.42
N ALA A 883 14.28 -10.60 17.90
CA ALA A 883 13.43 -9.58 17.27
C ALA A 883 13.99 -9.11 15.92
N MET A 884 15.30 -9.27 15.68
CA MET A 884 15.99 -8.81 14.47
C MET A 884 16.15 -9.93 13.41
N GLU A 885 15.62 -11.12 13.69
CA GLU A 885 15.58 -12.26 12.75
C GLU A 885 14.96 -11.95 11.36
N PRO A 886 13.90 -11.12 11.23
CA PRO A 886 13.39 -10.74 9.91
C PRO A 886 14.44 -9.99 9.07
N PHE A 887 15.25 -9.12 9.69
CA PHE A 887 16.32 -8.39 8.99
C PHE A 887 17.49 -9.29 8.62
N ARG A 888 17.75 -10.34 9.40
CA ARG A 888 18.68 -11.43 9.02
C ARG A 888 18.20 -12.12 7.74
N GLN A 889 16.92 -12.54 7.69
CA GLN A 889 16.32 -13.22 6.53
C GLN A 889 16.28 -12.32 5.29
N GLN A 890 15.90 -11.04 5.43
CA GLN A 890 15.91 -10.07 4.32
C GLN A 890 17.33 -9.72 3.83
N ALA A 891 18.35 -9.80 4.68
CA ALA A 891 19.75 -9.67 4.26
C ALA A 891 20.21 -10.91 3.48
N GLU A 892 19.81 -12.11 3.91
CA GLU A 892 20.07 -13.36 3.20
C GLU A 892 19.39 -13.38 1.82
N GLU A 893 18.18 -12.85 1.69
CA GLU A 893 17.51 -12.69 0.39
C GLU A 893 18.34 -11.81 -0.58
N PHE A 894 18.88 -10.68 -0.09
CA PHE A 894 19.79 -9.83 -0.87
C PHE A 894 21.03 -10.61 -1.33
N PHE A 895 21.69 -11.37 -0.43
CA PHE A 895 22.83 -12.20 -0.81
C PHE A 895 22.45 -13.26 -1.85
N CYS A 896 21.28 -13.89 -1.72
CA CYS A 896 20.76 -14.85 -2.69
C CYS A 896 20.35 -14.24 -4.05
N ARG A 897 20.34 -12.91 -4.17
CA ARG A 897 20.16 -12.18 -5.44
C ARG A 897 21.47 -11.71 -6.08
N ILE A 898 22.54 -11.61 -5.29
CA ILE A 898 23.89 -11.20 -5.70
C ILE A 898 24.94 -12.33 -5.63
N LEU A 899 24.49 -13.60 -5.52
CA LEU A 899 25.34 -14.79 -5.52
C LEU A 899 25.23 -15.52 -6.88
N PRO A 900 26.35 -15.80 -7.59
CA PRO A 900 26.31 -16.60 -8.81
C PRO A 900 25.85 -18.03 -8.50
N GLY A 901 25.16 -18.65 -9.45
CA GLY A 901 24.63 -20.01 -9.28
C GLY A 901 23.49 -20.11 -8.26
N SER A 902 23.11 -19.02 -7.60
CA SER A 902 21.89 -18.98 -6.80
C SER A 902 20.66 -19.04 -7.73
N PRO A 903 19.69 -19.95 -7.50
CA PRO A 903 18.47 -20.00 -8.30
C PRO A 903 17.59 -18.73 -8.23
N SER A 904 17.89 -17.81 -7.31
CA SER A 904 17.24 -16.50 -7.16
C SER A 904 18.11 -15.31 -7.56
N SER A 905 19.24 -15.54 -8.25
CA SER A 905 20.12 -14.46 -8.71
C SER A 905 19.41 -13.56 -9.74
N THR A 906 19.28 -12.28 -9.43
CA THR A 906 18.83 -11.23 -10.37
C THR A 906 19.99 -10.39 -10.92
N THR A 907 21.21 -10.64 -10.43
CA THR A 907 22.42 -9.89 -10.78
C THR A 907 23.05 -10.38 -12.08
N GLN A 908 23.38 -9.45 -12.97
CA GLN A 908 24.18 -9.70 -14.18
C GLN A 908 25.67 -9.65 -13.85
N TYR A 909 26.48 -10.32 -14.66
CA TYR A 909 27.93 -10.32 -14.55
C TYR A 909 28.58 -10.15 -15.92
N THR A 910 29.72 -9.46 -15.94
CA THR A 910 30.59 -9.36 -17.12
C THR A 910 31.22 -10.73 -17.44
N PRO A 911 31.73 -10.95 -18.67
CA PRO A 911 32.52 -12.15 -18.99
C PRO A 911 33.68 -12.45 -18.01
N GLY A 912 34.32 -11.43 -17.44
CA GLY A 912 35.35 -11.51 -16.41
C GLY A 912 34.85 -11.75 -14.98
N GLY A 913 33.55 -11.82 -14.75
CA GLY A 913 32.93 -12.15 -13.46
C GLY A 913 32.75 -10.97 -12.50
N LEU A 914 32.80 -9.73 -12.99
CA LEU A 914 32.42 -8.53 -12.23
C LEU A 914 30.90 -8.42 -12.15
N MET A 915 30.34 -7.99 -11.01
CA MET A 915 28.92 -7.63 -10.93
C MET A 915 28.66 -6.41 -11.82
N HIS A 916 27.66 -6.49 -12.69
CA HIS A 916 27.17 -5.37 -13.49
C HIS A 916 25.76 -4.97 -13.04
N LYS A 917 25.55 -3.67 -12.80
CA LYS A 917 24.30 -3.09 -12.30
C LYS A 917 23.84 -1.86 -13.06
N ASP A 918 24.77 -1.01 -13.46
CA ASP A 918 24.54 0.16 -14.30
C ASP A 918 25.75 0.36 -15.23
N ARG A 919 25.56 1.07 -16.33
CA ARG A 919 26.63 1.50 -17.24
C ARG A 919 27.41 2.72 -16.72
N TYR A 920 26.85 3.46 -15.75
CA TYR A 920 27.49 4.59 -15.08
C TYR A 920 28.04 4.19 -13.72
N THR A 921 29.35 4.38 -13.52
CA THR A 921 30.03 4.23 -12.22
C THR A 921 29.75 2.89 -11.53
N ASN A 922 29.73 1.80 -12.31
CA ASN A 922 29.33 0.46 -11.87
C ASN A 922 30.07 -0.03 -10.62
N LEU A 923 31.35 0.33 -10.47
CA LEU A 923 32.16 -0.07 -9.31
C LEU A 923 31.65 0.48 -7.97
N GLN A 924 30.75 1.47 -7.94
CA GLN A 924 30.06 1.87 -6.70
C GLN A 924 29.29 0.69 -6.07
N TYR A 925 28.53 -0.05 -6.90
CA TYR A 925 27.69 -1.16 -6.47
C TYR A 925 28.55 -2.38 -6.13
N VAL A 926 29.64 -2.58 -6.87
CA VAL A 926 30.63 -3.64 -6.60
C VAL A 926 31.32 -3.41 -5.26
N ALA A 927 31.75 -2.19 -4.97
CA ALA A 927 32.42 -1.85 -3.71
C ALA A 927 31.47 -1.91 -2.51
N SER A 928 30.23 -1.41 -2.66
CA SER A 928 29.21 -1.44 -1.61
C SER A 928 28.74 -2.88 -1.30
N ALA A 929 28.48 -3.71 -2.32
CA ALA A 929 28.13 -5.11 -2.16
C ALA A 929 29.27 -5.92 -1.54
N SER A 930 30.52 -5.68 -1.97
CA SER A 930 31.72 -6.27 -1.36
C SER A 930 31.83 -5.98 0.14
N PHE A 931 31.47 -4.76 0.55
CA PHE A 931 31.48 -4.36 1.96
C PHE A 931 30.43 -5.15 2.76
N LEU A 932 29.20 -5.26 2.24
CA LEU A 932 28.14 -6.04 2.89
C LEU A 932 28.51 -7.52 2.99
N LEU A 933 29.12 -8.10 1.95
CA LEU A 933 29.62 -9.47 1.92
C LEU A 933 30.71 -9.72 2.97
N ALA A 934 31.73 -8.86 3.04
CA ALA A 934 32.81 -8.93 4.02
C ALA A 934 32.29 -8.79 5.46
N THR A 935 31.34 -7.86 5.66
CA THR A 935 30.71 -7.58 6.95
C THR A 935 29.83 -8.73 7.42
N TYR A 936 28.99 -9.28 6.55
CA TYR A 936 28.12 -10.42 6.91
C TYR A 936 28.93 -11.72 7.08
N ALA A 937 29.98 -11.94 6.27
CA ALA A 937 30.94 -13.03 6.49
C ALA A 937 31.61 -12.95 7.86
N LYS A 938 31.91 -11.74 8.37
CA LYS A 938 32.38 -11.53 9.74
C LYS A 938 31.33 -11.95 10.76
N TYR A 939 30.06 -11.55 10.61
CA TYR A 939 28.98 -11.91 11.53
C TYR A 939 28.78 -13.43 11.59
N MET A 940 28.67 -14.09 10.43
CA MET A 940 28.56 -15.55 10.31
C MET A 940 29.75 -16.29 10.94
N ALA A 941 30.98 -15.77 10.77
CA ALA A 941 32.17 -16.39 11.37
C ALA A 941 32.19 -16.29 12.90
N VAL A 942 31.64 -15.21 13.48
CA VAL A 942 31.53 -15.04 14.94
C VAL A 942 30.41 -15.91 15.53
N SER A 943 29.26 -15.99 14.85
CA SER A 943 28.09 -16.78 15.30
C SER A 943 28.16 -18.27 14.94
N LYS A 944 29.12 -18.66 14.09
CA LYS A 944 29.20 -19.98 13.42
C LYS A 944 27.98 -20.32 12.55
N TYR A 945 27.25 -19.30 12.11
CA TYR A 945 26.01 -19.47 11.35
C TYR A 945 26.25 -19.73 9.85
N THR A 946 25.32 -20.46 9.23
CA THR A 946 25.26 -20.78 7.79
C THR A 946 23.82 -20.78 7.31
N PHE A 947 23.56 -20.30 6.10
CA PHE A 947 22.26 -20.36 5.42
C PHE A 947 22.39 -21.02 4.05
N SER A 948 21.28 -21.18 3.32
CA SER A 948 21.30 -21.69 1.95
C SER A 948 20.40 -20.87 1.04
N CYS A 949 20.89 -20.53 -0.14
CA CYS A 949 20.08 -19.95 -1.21
C CYS A 949 19.44 -21.08 -2.00
N GLN A 950 18.30 -21.58 -1.49
CA GLN A 950 17.68 -22.83 -1.92
C GLN A 950 18.68 -24.00 -1.81
N SER A 951 19.18 -24.51 -2.93
CA SER A 951 20.16 -25.61 -3.01
C SER A 951 21.62 -25.19 -2.80
N LEU A 952 21.94 -23.89 -2.89
CA LEU A 952 23.31 -23.38 -2.77
C LEU A 952 23.68 -23.10 -1.29
N PRO A 953 24.57 -23.88 -0.64
CA PRO A 953 24.96 -23.65 0.75
C PRO A 953 25.90 -22.44 0.89
N VAL A 954 25.53 -21.50 1.76
CA VAL A 954 26.25 -20.25 1.98
C VAL A 954 26.91 -20.25 3.36
N THR A 955 28.24 -20.12 3.36
CA THR A 955 29.07 -20.09 4.56
C THR A 955 29.84 -18.78 4.67
N ALA A 956 30.38 -18.49 5.86
CA ALA A 956 31.34 -17.41 6.03
C ALA A 956 32.57 -17.53 5.10
N LYS A 957 32.98 -18.77 4.73
CA LYS A 957 34.02 -19.01 3.73
C LYS A 957 33.54 -18.62 2.33
N THR A 958 32.30 -18.94 1.96
CA THR A 958 31.67 -18.62 0.67
C THR A 958 31.58 -17.10 0.47
N LEU A 959 30.99 -16.35 1.42
CA LEU A 959 30.85 -14.89 1.30
C LEU A 959 32.21 -14.18 1.30
N ARG A 960 33.16 -14.63 2.14
CA ARG A 960 34.55 -14.15 2.10
C ARG A 960 35.25 -14.47 0.78
N ALA A 961 35.00 -15.64 0.20
CA ALA A 961 35.57 -16.04 -1.09
C ALA A 961 35.01 -15.23 -2.26
N LEU A 962 33.74 -14.79 -2.19
CA LEU A 962 33.14 -13.88 -3.16
C LEU A 962 33.75 -12.47 -3.07
N ALA A 963 33.87 -11.93 -1.85
CA ALA A 963 34.52 -10.64 -1.63
C ALA A 963 36.03 -10.64 -1.94
N LYS A 964 36.73 -11.77 -1.71
CA LYS A 964 38.18 -11.90 -1.95
C LYS A 964 38.54 -12.31 -3.38
N LYS A 965 37.86 -13.31 -3.97
CA LYS A 965 38.35 -14.28 -5.00
C LYS A 965 39.02 -15.53 -4.41
N GLN A 966 38.27 -16.50 -3.86
CA GLN A 966 38.89 -17.82 -3.52
C GLN A 966 37.97 -19.06 -3.31
N VAL A 967 37.41 -19.62 -4.39
CA VAL A 967 37.19 -21.08 -4.53
C VAL A 967 37.49 -21.48 -5.98
N HIS A 968 38.26 -22.54 -6.20
CA HIS A 968 38.42 -23.20 -7.50
C HIS A 968 37.40 -24.36 -7.58
N ILE A 969 36.97 -24.70 -8.80
CA ILE A 969 35.94 -25.72 -9.14
C ILE A 969 34.51 -25.16 -9.08
N PHE A 970 34.13 -24.52 -10.20
CA PHE A 970 32.81 -23.97 -10.59
C PHE A 970 32.23 -22.80 -9.76
N PHE A 971 31.50 -21.93 -10.48
CA PHE A 971 30.96 -20.61 -10.08
C PHE A 971 32.01 -19.50 -9.83
N THR A 972 32.21 -18.64 -10.85
CA THR A 972 33.17 -17.53 -10.85
C THR A 972 32.47 -16.18 -10.66
N VAL A 973 32.71 -15.49 -9.54
CA VAL A 973 32.43 -14.05 -9.36
C VAL A 973 33.52 -13.43 -8.49
N ILE A 974 33.95 -12.22 -8.86
CA ILE A 974 35.18 -11.59 -8.38
C ILE A 974 34.96 -10.08 -8.24
N PHE A 975 35.17 -9.52 -7.04
CA PHE A 975 34.97 -8.08 -6.81
C PHE A 975 36.25 -7.32 -6.44
N VAL A 976 36.80 -7.47 -5.23
CA VAL A 976 37.94 -6.64 -4.79
C VAL A 976 39.21 -6.96 -5.61
N ASP A 977 39.52 -8.23 -5.83
CA ASP A 977 40.65 -8.62 -6.70
C ASP A 977 40.44 -8.14 -8.15
N TYR A 978 39.20 -8.04 -8.64
CA TYR A 978 38.90 -7.50 -9.97
C TYR A 978 39.25 -5.99 -10.03
N ILE A 979 38.84 -5.20 -9.03
CA ILE A 979 39.20 -3.78 -8.88
C ILE A 979 40.73 -3.61 -8.80
N LEU A 980 41.43 -4.53 -8.13
CA LEU A 980 42.88 -4.48 -7.95
C LEU A 980 43.71 -5.06 -9.11
N GLY A 981 43.07 -5.46 -10.21
CA GLY A 981 43.74 -5.81 -11.48
C GLY A 981 43.62 -7.25 -11.94
N ALA A 982 42.96 -8.13 -11.19
CA ALA A 982 42.81 -9.55 -11.52
C ALA A 982 41.57 -9.80 -12.43
N ASN A 983 41.51 -9.06 -13.52
CA ASN A 983 40.43 -8.94 -14.52
C ASN A 983 40.95 -9.22 -15.94
N PRO A 984 40.09 -9.32 -16.99
CA PRO A 984 40.52 -9.63 -18.35
C PRO A 984 41.55 -8.66 -18.96
N GLN A 985 41.63 -7.42 -18.48
CA GLN A 985 42.61 -6.45 -18.98
C GLN A 985 43.98 -6.53 -18.29
N GLY A 986 44.09 -7.14 -17.10
CA GLY A 986 45.29 -7.08 -16.27
C GLY A 986 45.63 -5.65 -15.80
N MET A 987 44.61 -4.82 -15.53
CA MET A 987 44.74 -3.40 -15.14
C MET A 987 43.94 -3.15 -13.86
N SER A 988 44.56 -2.57 -12.83
CA SER A 988 43.81 -2.10 -11.66
C SER A 988 42.92 -0.91 -12.03
N TYR A 989 41.71 -0.87 -11.50
CA TYR A 989 40.83 0.30 -11.55
C TYR A 989 41.06 1.26 -10.35
N MET A 990 42.00 0.93 -9.45
CA MET A 990 42.53 1.84 -8.43
C MET A 990 43.79 2.54 -8.95
N VAL A 991 43.75 3.87 -9.00
CA VAL A 991 44.86 4.72 -9.41
C VAL A 991 46.09 4.47 -8.53
N LYS A 992 47.25 4.29 -9.19
CA LYS A 992 48.56 4.00 -8.58
C LYS A 992 48.63 2.68 -7.80
N PHE A 993 47.72 1.73 -8.03
CA PHE A 993 47.85 0.34 -7.55
C PHE A 993 48.27 -0.61 -8.68
N GLY A 994 49.07 -1.63 -8.37
CA GLY A 994 49.58 -2.58 -9.36
C GLY A 994 50.50 -1.96 -10.43
N ALA A 995 50.81 -2.74 -11.47
CA ALA A 995 51.70 -2.33 -12.57
C ALA A 995 50.99 -1.47 -13.64
N ARG A 996 49.68 -1.63 -13.81
CA ARG A 996 48.82 -0.87 -14.75
C ARG A 996 47.60 -0.37 -14.00
N TRP A 997 47.29 0.92 -14.15
CA TRP A 997 46.23 1.66 -13.46
C TRP A 997 45.84 2.90 -14.29
N PRO A 998 44.67 3.52 -14.07
CA PRO A 998 44.12 4.52 -15.00
C PRO A 998 44.85 5.86 -14.86
N GLN A 999 45.34 6.40 -15.97
CA GLN A 999 46.15 7.61 -16.02
C GLN A 999 45.35 8.85 -16.42
N ARG A 1000 44.15 8.71 -16.99
CA ARG A 1000 43.37 9.80 -17.59
C ARG A 1000 41.98 9.92 -16.93
N ILE A 1001 41.93 9.78 -15.61
CA ILE A 1001 40.69 9.86 -14.82
C ILE A 1001 39.93 11.18 -15.02
N HIS A 1002 38.60 11.12 -15.04
CA HIS A 1002 37.73 12.28 -15.11
C HIS A 1002 37.70 12.99 -13.76
N HIS A 1003 38.66 13.89 -13.51
CA HIS A 1003 38.79 14.63 -12.26
C HIS A 1003 39.59 15.91 -12.44
N ARG A 1004 38.94 17.08 -12.32
CA ARG A 1004 39.50 18.42 -12.61
C ARG A 1004 40.89 18.62 -12.00
N ALA A 1005 40.99 18.61 -10.67
CA ALA A 1005 42.25 18.83 -9.94
C ALA A 1005 43.32 17.73 -10.15
N SER A 1006 42.99 16.62 -10.83
CA SER A 1006 43.97 15.61 -11.25
C SER A 1006 44.51 15.93 -12.65
N SER A 1007 43.60 16.28 -13.57
CA SER A 1007 43.88 16.61 -14.97
C SER A 1007 44.55 17.96 -15.20
N LEU A 1008 44.44 18.89 -14.25
CA LEU A 1008 44.96 20.25 -14.31
C LEU A 1008 46.26 20.36 -13.47
N PRO A 1009 47.31 21.06 -13.93
CA PRO A 1009 48.55 21.23 -13.16
C PRO A 1009 48.30 21.90 -11.81
N SER A 1010 48.89 21.35 -10.73
CA SER A 1010 48.78 21.97 -9.39
C SER A 1010 49.33 23.40 -9.35
N LEU A 1011 48.91 24.21 -8.37
CA LEU A 1011 49.50 25.55 -8.12
C LEU A 1011 51.02 25.50 -7.89
N ALA A 1012 51.54 24.41 -7.30
CA ALA A 1012 52.98 24.20 -7.12
C ALA A 1012 53.76 24.00 -8.44
N SER A 1013 53.06 23.71 -9.54
CA SER A 1013 53.61 23.52 -10.89
C SER A 1013 53.19 24.60 -11.90
N HIS A 1014 52.10 25.33 -11.64
CA HIS A 1014 51.53 26.35 -12.51
C HIS A 1014 50.83 27.40 -11.65
N LEU A 1015 51.52 28.49 -11.34
CA LEU A 1015 51.03 29.55 -10.45
C LEU A 1015 49.96 30.45 -11.08
N GLU A 1016 49.88 30.50 -12.41
CA GLU A 1016 48.87 31.26 -13.13
C GLU A 1016 47.50 30.54 -13.06
N HIS A 1017 46.43 31.34 -13.02
CA HIS A 1017 45.02 30.90 -13.00
C HIS A 1017 44.68 30.20 -14.32
N ILE A 1018 43.98 29.06 -14.26
CA ILE A 1018 43.53 28.31 -15.44
C ILE A 1018 42.02 28.51 -15.59
N GLY A 1019 41.62 29.28 -16.62
CA GLY A 1019 40.23 29.69 -16.79
C GLY A 1019 39.28 28.56 -17.20
N CYS A 1020 38.01 28.66 -16.80
CA CYS A 1020 36.89 27.75 -17.12
C CYS A 1020 36.95 27.07 -18.50
N GLN A 1021 37.21 27.82 -19.58
CA GLN A 1021 37.27 27.32 -20.96
C GLN A 1021 38.68 26.91 -21.42
N GLU A 1022 39.73 27.51 -20.88
CA GLU A 1022 41.12 27.12 -21.10
C GLU A 1022 41.37 25.70 -20.55
N GLY A 1023 40.80 25.40 -19.39
CA GLY A 1023 40.76 24.06 -18.80
C GLY A 1023 40.26 22.99 -19.78
N TYR A 1024 39.20 23.29 -20.55
CA TYR A 1024 38.70 22.39 -21.59
C TYR A 1024 39.67 22.28 -22.77
N GLN A 1025 40.12 23.41 -23.30
CA GLN A 1025 40.93 23.47 -24.52
C GLN A 1025 42.32 22.83 -24.35
N SER A 1026 42.99 23.12 -23.22
CA SER A 1026 44.38 22.72 -22.96
C SER A 1026 44.50 21.36 -22.25
N TYR A 1027 43.54 21.01 -21.40
CA TYR A 1027 43.68 19.87 -20.47
C TYR A 1027 42.62 18.79 -20.61
N TYR A 1028 41.32 19.12 -20.69
CA TYR A 1028 40.25 18.11 -20.74
C TYR A 1028 40.40 17.15 -21.93
N TYR A 1029 40.49 17.67 -23.16
CA TYR A 1029 40.63 16.88 -24.38
C TYR A 1029 42.04 16.31 -24.60
N SER A 1030 42.98 16.52 -23.68
CA SER A 1030 44.37 16.08 -23.85
C SER A 1030 44.51 14.55 -23.82
N GLY A 1031 45.25 14.01 -24.79
CA GLY A 1031 45.66 12.60 -24.80
C GLY A 1031 46.70 12.25 -23.73
N ALA A 1032 47.30 13.25 -23.07
CA ALA A 1032 48.26 13.04 -22.00
C ALA A 1032 47.62 12.48 -20.72
N ALA A 1033 48.43 11.79 -19.92
CA ALA A 1033 48.12 11.42 -18.55
C ALA A 1033 47.85 12.66 -17.68
N ASN A 1034 47.04 12.51 -16.62
CA ASN A 1034 46.77 13.55 -15.66
C ASN A 1034 48.07 13.96 -14.91
N PRO A 1035 48.43 15.27 -14.85
CA PRO A 1035 49.67 15.73 -14.22
C PRO A 1035 49.73 15.43 -12.72
N ASN A 1036 48.60 15.46 -12.00
CA ASN A 1036 48.54 15.15 -10.58
C ASN A 1036 47.95 13.73 -10.36
N VAL A 1037 48.75 12.81 -9.83
CA VAL A 1037 48.32 11.41 -9.62
C VAL A 1037 47.47 11.26 -8.36
N HIS A 1038 46.17 11.04 -8.56
CA HIS A 1038 45.16 10.89 -7.50
C HIS A 1038 45.21 9.49 -6.86
N THR A 1039 46.28 9.25 -6.08
CA THR A 1039 46.63 7.92 -5.55
C THR A 1039 45.51 7.32 -4.71
N GLY A 1040 45.01 6.15 -5.13
CA GLY A 1040 43.95 5.41 -4.45
C GLY A 1040 42.53 5.75 -4.89
N ALA A 1041 42.32 6.69 -5.80
CA ALA A 1041 41.04 6.91 -6.46
C ALA A 1041 40.61 5.62 -7.20
N VAL A 1042 39.36 5.21 -7.04
CA VAL A 1042 38.77 4.11 -7.82
C VAL A 1042 37.77 4.69 -8.80
N VAL A 1043 38.00 4.45 -10.09
CA VAL A 1043 37.14 4.93 -11.18
C VAL A 1043 35.83 4.15 -11.27
N GLY A 1044 34.87 4.65 -12.06
CA GLY A 1044 33.60 3.99 -12.35
C GLY A 1044 33.72 2.55 -12.86
N GLY A 1045 34.80 2.24 -13.59
CA GLY A 1045 35.21 0.89 -14.00
C GLY A 1045 34.83 0.53 -15.43
N PRO A 1046 34.89 -0.77 -15.79
CA PRO A 1046 34.56 -1.22 -17.14
C PRO A 1046 33.05 -1.32 -17.40
N ASP A 1047 32.72 -1.38 -18.68
CA ASP A 1047 31.38 -1.72 -19.17
C ASP A 1047 31.02 -3.21 -18.99
N GLU A 1048 29.84 -3.60 -19.49
CA GLU A 1048 29.32 -4.97 -19.40
C GLU A 1048 30.18 -6.04 -20.12
N ASN A 1049 31.13 -5.62 -20.97
CA ASN A 1049 32.04 -6.50 -21.73
C ASN A 1049 33.48 -6.50 -21.17
N ASP A 1050 33.66 -6.08 -19.91
CA ASP A 1050 34.95 -5.87 -19.25
C ASP A 1050 35.84 -4.80 -19.93
N SER A 1051 35.30 -3.94 -20.79
CA SER A 1051 36.06 -2.95 -21.55
C SER A 1051 36.11 -1.57 -20.85
N PHE A 1052 37.27 -0.93 -20.92
CA PHE A 1052 37.60 0.33 -20.23
C PHE A 1052 38.68 1.07 -21.05
N PRO A 1053 38.43 2.31 -21.51
CA PRO A 1053 39.32 2.99 -22.44
C PRO A 1053 40.45 3.83 -21.80
N ASP A 1054 40.44 4.05 -20.48
CA ASP A 1054 41.26 5.07 -19.79
C ASP A 1054 41.16 6.45 -20.50
N ASP A 1055 39.92 6.96 -20.59
CA ASP A 1055 39.63 8.25 -21.22
C ASP A 1055 38.94 9.25 -20.31
N ARG A 1056 39.43 10.50 -20.34
CA ARG A 1056 38.94 11.60 -19.51
C ARG A 1056 37.58 12.12 -19.97
N GLY A 1057 37.23 11.96 -21.25
CA GLY A 1057 35.91 12.30 -21.77
C GLY A 1057 34.82 11.34 -21.26
N ASP A 1058 35.20 10.14 -20.84
CA ASP A 1058 34.32 9.06 -20.41
C ASP A 1058 34.11 9.07 -18.90
N PHE A 1059 33.33 10.05 -18.41
CA PHE A 1059 32.98 10.16 -16.98
C PHE A 1059 32.33 8.87 -16.45
N ALA A 1060 31.46 8.22 -17.25
CA ALA A 1060 30.74 7.00 -16.90
C ALA A 1060 31.66 5.86 -16.42
N ARG A 1061 32.86 5.76 -16.98
CA ARG A 1061 33.85 4.73 -16.66
C ARG A 1061 35.08 5.26 -15.90
N SER A 1062 35.50 6.49 -16.16
CA SER A 1062 36.78 7.06 -15.68
C SER A 1062 36.65 8.04 -14.50
N GLU A 1063 35.44 8.37 -14.04
CA GLU A 1063 35.25 9.26 -12.88
C GLU A 1063 35.42 8.50 -11.55
N PRO A 1064 36.20 9.01 -10.59
CA PRO A 1064 36.27 8.48 -9.23
C PRO A 1064 35.31 9.21 -8.29
N THR A 1065 34.74 8.50 -7.32
CA THR A 1065 33.73 9.09 -6.40
C THR A 1065 33.97 8.76 -4.93
N THR A 1066 33.60 9.69 -4.04
CA THR A 1066 33.70 9.50 -2.59
C THR A 1066 32.97 8.25 -2.10
N TYR A 1067 31.79 7.98 -2.67
CA TYR A 1067 30.90 6.88 -2.30
C TYR A 1067 31.35 5.52 -2.84
N THR A 1068 32.22 5.47 -3.86
CA THR A 1068 32.88 4.23 -4.31
C THR A 1068 34.06 3.86 -3.39
N ASN A 1069 34.88 4.86 -3.01
CA ASN A 1069 36.04 4.64 -2.15
C ASN A 1069 35.68 4.32 -0.69
N ALA A 1070 34.63 4.93 -0.13
CA ALA A 1070 34.23 4.77 1.28
C ALA A 1070 33.95 3.31 1.71
N PRO A 1071 33.10 2.51 1.03
CA PRO A 1071 32.89 1.09 1.37
C PRO A 1071 34.14 0.23 1.12
N LEU A 1072 34.95 0.56 0.12
CA LEU A 1072 36.13 -0.23 -0.23
C LEU A 1072 37.20 -0.21 0.88
N VAL A 1073 37.34 0.89 1.63
CA VAL A 1073 38.22 0.97 2.82
C VAL A 1073 37.88 -0.13 3.84
N GLY A 1074 36.60 -0.42 4.07
CA GLY A 1074 36.17 -1.51 4.94
C GLY A 1074 36.53 -2.89 4.38
N CYS A 1075 36.27 -3.12 3.09
CA CYS A 1075 36.63 -4.37 2.40
C CYS A 1075 38.13 -4.69 2.55
N LEU A 1076 38.97 -3.72 2.21
CA LEU A 1076 40.43 -3.86 2.24
C LEU A 1076 40.95 -4.08 3.66
N ALA A 1077 40.40 -3.36 4.65
CA ALA A 1077 40.71 -3.60 6.06
C ALA A 1077 40.32 -5.02 6.51
N TYR A 1078 39.16 -5.53 6.08
CA TYR A 1078 38.74 -6.90 6.39
C TYR A 1078 39.69 -7.94 5.77
N LEU A 1079 40.04 -7.79 4.49
CA LEU A 1079 40.90 -8.72 3.75
C LEU A 1079 42.36 -8.70 4.25
N ALA A 1080 42.96 -7.51 4.42
CA ALA A 1080 44.32 -7.34 4.92
C ALA A 1080 44.54 -8.01 6.29
N GLY A 1081 43.56 -7.88 7.20
CA GLY A 1081 43.62 -8.53 8.51
C GLY A 1081 43.29 -10.03 8.51
N ALA A 1082 42.73 -10.59 7.43
CA ALA A 1082 42.49 -12.03 7.31
C ALA A 1082 43.75 -12.79 6.87
N TYR A 1083 44.68 -12.11 6.17
CA TYR A 1083 45.89 -12.74 5.61
C TYR A 1083 46.97 -13.09 6.66
N LYS A 1084 46.89 -12.53 7.87
CA LYS A 1084 47.87 -12.78 8.95
C LYS A 1084 47.40 -13.76 10.03
N SER A 1085 46.14 -14.21 9.98
CA SER A 1085 45.65 -15.33 10.79
C SER A 1085 45.80 -16.63 9.99
N GLY A 1086 47.00 -17.20 9.99
CA GLY A 1086 47.27 -18.50 9.38
C GLY A 1086 46.54 -19.61 10.14
N TYR A 1087 45.39 -20.03 9.60
CA TYR A 1087 44.78 -21.32 9.92
C TYR A 1087 45.22 -22.31 8.84
N ASN A 1088 46.19 -23.14 9.20
CA ASN A 1088 46.37 -24.46 8.60
C ASN A 1088 45.16 -25.35 8.96
#